data_AF-A0A2D9CK34-F1
#
_entry.id   AF-A0A2D9CK34-F1
#
_cell.length_a   1.000
_cell.length_b   1.000
_cell.length_c   1.000
_cell.angle_alpha   90.00
_cell.angle_beta   90.00
_cell.angle_gamma   90.00
#
_symmetry.space_group_name_H-M   'P 1'
#
loop_
_entity.id
_entity.type
_entity.pdbx_description
1 polymer ?
#
loop_
_entity_poly.entity_id
_entity_poly.type
_entity_poly.pdbx_seq_one_letter_code
_entity_poly.pdbx_strand_id
1 'polypeptide(L)'
;MSKKWQRNKAWEDANLTGALTPVRVVLRIFSSIPTAVVLLLFVSLYATLASVPVGMIARIPTLLIDTAFYLLLLAIPILPALYFTRKAMLTKPAPMRFLVMFLITVLLAIGVTVIWRMGIWPSLKYHTSDGSGFMLFRGFVEKYKSTTMRRLPFMEMTELEFYAWWPMRLALVLFVINMIVATIRRIEFNFKNLGVLSVHTGIVIIALGSIFYQRFKLEGDTLLPAGAQGVPGAAQRAFYDREDVALYIAQAHTPNAQPQFEQRPLNRLPLYNAYGLEAGIPEDAMTLSEIMGREILDTDEGRTLAQSVPAGAGTLVDPDISFRVVGFAPYASLDDEWYQAPAPAQGQPNPHRMVDLYYSGSPTPDEPIFKFPFFVAEPANRIRANDMMAIEYTQGMDQQRWDDLGTDFRANLTHGLVIEVPGMGFRVAIPVRAGNRIPLGQTGWTVEVEQLAPTPPFPIITPGYEGATSSVAVVNLTKSARGDQPAKAFTRYVYHRFPELNQDLTPTPSGRPARSDPDPSIRVSYVDASKLQIYLDEHENEAGEVITRAIVRQPNGQVRSTASLDESWLRDVIPNPQGDRLDLRVAESWAHAERISRPIPVPYKERDKSIAGSYQEALVGVEVSLEANANREAWSKVIWLPFAQYVSIQTEQRTKVTLPDGRNIMLAFGRYQRPLPGFELSLVDFEMIAYDHRGAPRDYQSIVRVLPNPFYAGPKPDFETFDHVVKLNNPLRAPYHWDPDKSWLTNTITRLRAGMDPNQFKLSQSGWDRSGWMQSQQMVDQGLLDEPRANFTILGVGNNPGIHIIALGSIFMSIGIPWAFYFKPYLVKREKKRLAAQYASGKPKEAAT
;
A
#
# COMPACT_ATOMS: atom_id res chain seq x y z
N MET A 1 36.87 -14.32 -42.47
CA MET A 1 37.08 -15.02 -41.18
C MET A 1 38.56 -14.97 -40.81
N SER A 2 38.92 -15.00 -39.51
CA SER A 2 40.33 -14.93 -39.12
C SER A 2 41.08 -16.22 -39.49
N LYS A 3 42.36 -16.10 -39.86
CA LYS A 3 43.22 -17.27 -40.13
C LYS A 3 43.33 -18.20 -38.92
N LYS A 4 43.34 -17.65 -37.70
CA LYS A 4 43.31 -18.41 -36.44
C LYS A 4 42.07 -19.32 -36.34
N TRP A 5 40.88 -18.81 -36.67
CA TRP A 5 39.67 -19.64 -36.62
C TRP A 5 39.71 -20.78 -37.64
N GLN A 6 40.21 -20.54 -38.86
CA GLN A 6 40.37 -21.61 -39.86
C GLN A 6 41.34 -22.70 -39.40
N ARG A 7 42.48 -22.30 -38.81
CA ARG A 7 43.45 -23.25 -38.21
C ARG A 7 42.83 -24.07 -37.08
N ASN A 8 42.14 -23.41 -36.15
CA ASN A 8 41.47 -24.08 -35.04
C ASN A 8 40.38 -25.03 -35.54
N LYS A 9 39.61 -24.63 -36.57
CA LYS A 9 38.58 -25.47 -37.17
C LYS A 9 39.19 -26.74 -37.80
N ALA A 10 40.27 -26.59 -38.57
CA ALA A 10 40.97 -27.72 -39.19
C ALA A 10 41.56 -28.67 -38.12
N TRP A 11 42.15 -28.12 -37.06
CA TRP A 11 42.65 -28.92 -35.95
C TRP A 11 41.54 -29.72 -35.26
N GLU A 12 40.38 -29.11 -35.01
CA GLU A 12 39.24 -29.82 -34.43
C GLU A 12 38.70 -30.92 -35.35
N ASP A 13 38.63 -30.66 -36.65
CA ASP A 13 38.17 -31.65 -37.62
C ASP A 13 39.09 -32.87 -37.66
N ALA A 14 40.38 -32.68 -37.44
CA ALA A 14 41.36 -33.76 -37.37
C ALA A 14 41.39 -34.49 -36.00
N ASN A 15 41.24 -33.78 -34.88
CA ASN A 15 41.54 -34.32 -33.55
C ASN A 15 40.30 -34.62 -32.68
N LEU A 16 39.14 -34.00 -32.94
CA LEU A 16 37.93 -34.17 -32.12
C LEU A 16 36.87 -34.99 -32.87
N THR A 17 37.21 -36.25 -33.17
CA THR A 17 36.36 -37.21 -33.90
C THR A 17 35.89 -38.34 -32.99
N GLY A 18 35.03 -39.24 -33.49
CA GLY A 18 34.49 -40.37 -32.72
C GLY A 18 33.74 -39.91 -31.46
N ALA A 19 34.11 -40.46 -30.30
CA ALA A 19 33.50 -40.13 -29.00
C ALA A 19 33.67 -38.65 -28.59
N LEU A 20 34.64 -37.92 -29.13
CA LEU A 20 34.88 -36.50 -28.84
C LEU A 20 34.07 -35.55 -29.75
N THR A 21 33.28 -36.09 -30.68
CA THR A 21 32.43 -35.29 -31.57
C THR A 21 31.50 -34.31 -30.82
N PRO A 22 30.85 -34.68 -29.69
CA PRO A 22 30.04 -33.75 -28.92
C PRO A 22 30.83 -32.53 -28.42
N VAL A 23 32.09 -32.72 -27.98
CA VAL A 23 32.97 -31.63 -27.53
C VAL A 23 33.24 -30.65 -28.68
N ARG A 24 33.52 -31.17 -29.87
CA ARG A 24 33.69 -30.35 -31.09
C ARG A 24 32.44 -29.52 -31.39
N VAL A 25 31.25 -30.12 -31.29
CA VAL A 25 29.97 -29.42 -31.52
C VAL A 25 29.78 -28.29 -30.51
N VAL A 26 29.97 -28.56 -29.22
CA VAL A 26 29.87 -27.57 -28.15
C VAL A 26 30.84 -26.40 -28.38
N LEU A 27 32.12 -26.69 -28.66
CA LEU A 27 33.11 -25.66 -28.95
C LEU A 27 32.76 -24.80 -30.17
N ARG A 28 32.13 -25.39 -31.20
CA ARG A 28 31.68 -24.66 -32.39
C ARG A 28 30.48 -23.77 -32.09
N ILE A 29 29.51 -24.26 -31.33
CA ILE A 29 28.34 -23.49 -30.88
C ILE A 29 28.80 -22.28 -30.05
N PHE A 30 29.59 -22.51 -29.00
CA PHE A 30 30.06 -21.44 -28.10
C PHE A 30 31.13 -20.53 -28.72
N SER A 31 31.71 -20.88 -29.86
CA SER A 31 32.53 -19.93 -30.62
C SER A 31 31.75 -19.22 -31.72
N SER A 32 30.46 -19.48 -31.92
CA SER A 32 29.68 -18.94 -33.04
C SER A 32 29.10 -17.55 -32.76
N ILE A 33 29.06 -16.70 -33.79
CA ILE A 33 28.39 -15.38 -33.74
C ILE A 33 26.86 -15.55 -33.62
N PRO A 34 26.18 -16.48 -34.34
CA PRO A 34 24.75 -16.68 -34.17
C PRO A 34 24.35 -16.99 -32.73
N THR A 35 25.10 -17.85 -32.03
CA THR A 35 24.83 -18.14 -30.61
C THR A 35 24.96 -16.88 -29.75
N ALA A 36 25.97 -16.04 -29.98
CA ALA A 36 26.12 -14.76 -29.26
C ALA A 36 24.91 -13.83 -29.50
N VAL A 37 24.47 -13.72 -30.76
CA VAL A 37 23.32 -12.89 -31.14
C VAL A 37 22.02 -13.42 -30.52
N VAL A 38 21.80 -14.74 -30.54
CA VAL A 38 20.62 -15.37 -29.92
C VAL A 38 20.59 -15.11 -28.41
N LEU A 39 21.72 -15.29 -27.72
CA LEU A 39 21.81 -15.02 -26.29
C LEU A 39 21.57 -13.53 -25.97
N LEU A 40 22.12 -12.62 -26.78
CA LEU A 40 21.91 -11.18 -26.58
C LEU A 40 20.46 -10.77 -26.86
N LEU A 41 19.83 -11.32 -27.90
CA LEU A 41 18.40 -11.12 -28.19
C LEU A 41 17.53 -11.65 -27.05
N PHE A 42 17.87 -12.80 -26.48
CA PHE A 42 17.19 -13.33 -25.30
C PHE A 42 17.30 -12.39 -24.11
N VAL A 43 18.51 -11.91 -23.78
CA VAL A 43 18.72 -10.95 -22.68
C VAL A 43 17.91 -9.66 -22.91
N SER A 44 17.91 -9.13 -24.14
CA SER A 44 17.13 -7.94 -24.51
C SER A 44 15.62 -8.16 -24.38
N LEU A 45 15.11 -9.28 -24.89
CA LEU A 45 13.69 -9.64 -24.79
C LEU A 45 13.28 -9.83 -23.32
N TYR A 46 14.10 -10.53 -22.55
CA TYR A 46 13.87 -10.74 -21.12
C TYR A 46 13.80 -9.41 -20.36
N ALA A 47 14.73 -8.49 -20.64
CA ALA A 47 14.69 -7.16 -20.03
C ALA A 47 13.44 -6.38 -20.44
N THR A 48 13.00 -6.52 -21.68
CA THR A 48 11.74 -5.93 -22.16
C THR A 48 10.53 -6.47 -21.41
N LEU A 49 10.49 -7.77 -21.10
CA LEU A 49 9.39 -8.41 -20.36
C LEU A 49 9.25 -7.90 -18.91
N ALA A 50 10.35 -7.41 -18.32
CA ALA A 50 10.34 -6.80 -16.99
C ALA A 50 9.67 -5.41 -16.97
N SER A 51 9.71 -4.69 -18.09
CA SER A 51 9.33 -3.27 -18.18
C SER A 51 8.07 -3.01 -18.99
N VAL A 52 7.78 -3.84 -19.99
CA VAL A 52 6.63 -3.67 -20.88
C VAL A 52 5.45 -4.51 -20.37
N PRO A 53 4.25 -3.90 -20.21
CA PRO A 53 3.06 -4.64 -19.83
C PRO A 53 2.74 -5.78 -20.80
N VAL A 54 2.34 -6.95 -20.29
CA VAL A 54 2.03 -8.10 -21.14
C VAL A 54 0.80 -7.85 -22.01
N GLY A 55 -0.14 -7.01 -21.58
CA GLY A 55 -1.24 -6.54 -22.43
C GLY A 55 -0.76 -5.76 -23.65
N MET A 56 0.29 -4.95 -23.51
CA MET A 56 0.91 -4.22 -24.64
C MET A 56 1.61 -5.17 -25.61
N ILE A 57 2.23 -6.24 -25.10
CA ILE A 57 2.84 -7.29 -25.94
C ILE A 57 1.77 -8.07 -26.69
N ALA A 58 0.69 -8.45 -26.00
CA ALA A 58 -0.46 -9.13 -26.61
C ALA A 58 -1.19 -8.27 -27.66
N ARG A 59 -1.00 -6.95 -27.63
CA ARG A 59 -1.50 -6.01 -28.64
C ARG A 59 -0.65 -5.97 -29.92
N ILE A 60 0.58 -6.47 -29.92
CA ILE A 60 1.47 -6.44 -31.09
C ILE A 60 0.83 -7.07 -32.34
N PRO A 61 0.18 -8.24 -32.28
CA PRO A 61 -0.53 -8.81 -33.43
C PRO A 61 -1.61 -7.88 -34.01
N THR A 62 -2.39 -7.19 -33.16
CA THR A 62 -3.35 -6.18 -33.62
C THR A 62 -2.65 -5.03 -34.33
N LEU A 63 -1.58 -4.49 -33.75
CA LEU A 63 -0.80 -3.42 -34.39
C LEU A 63 -0.19 -3.87 -35.73
N LEU A 64 0.26 -5.12 -35.83
CA LEU A 64 0.78 -5.68 -37.07
C LEU A 64 -0.30 -5.83 -38.14
N ILE A 65 -1.52 -6.25 -37.75
CA ILE A 65 -2.67 -6.32 -38.66
C ILE A 65 -3.08 -4.92 -39.11
N ASP A 66 -3.23 -3.97 -38.19
CA ASP A 66 -3.56 -2.57 -38.50
C ASP A 66 -2.53 -1.98 -39.48
N THR A 67 -1.24 -2.21 -39.21
CA THR A 67 -0.14 -1.75 -40.07
C THR A 67 -0.14 -2.46 -41.42
N ALA A 68 -0.31 -3.78 -41.45
CA ALA A 68 -0.35 -4.55 -42.69
C ALA A 68 -1.53 -4.15 -43.57
N PHE A 69 -2.70 -3.93 -42.97
CA PHE A 69 -3.89 -3.48 -43.67
C PHE A 69 -3.71 -2.05 -44.21
N TYR A 70 -3.10 -1.15 -43.44
CA TYR A 70 -2.72 0.19 -43.92
C TYR A 70 -1.71 0.14 -45.09
N LEU A 71 -0.67 -0.69 -44.99
CA LEU A 71 0.31 -0.88 -46.07
C LEU A 71 -0.32 -1.50 -47.32
N LEU A 72 -1.26 -2.42 -47.15
CA LEU A 72 -2.03 -3.00 -48.26
C LEU A 72 -2.88 -1.92 -48.94
N LEU A 73 -3.57 -1.09 -48.16
CA LEU A 73 -4.38 0.02 -48.66
C LEU A 73 -3.52 1.04 -49.43
N LEU A 74 -2.27 1.28 -49.01
CA LEU A 74 -1.29 2.10 -49.74
C LEU A 74 -0.82 1.42 -51.03
N ALA A 75 -0.52 0.12 -50.97
CA ALA A 75 0.01 -0.63 -52.12
C ALA A 75 -1.00 -0.75 -53.27
N ILE A 76 -2.30 -0.92 -52.96
CA ILE A 76 -3.37 -1.14 -53.95
C ILE A 76 -3.44 -0.04 -55.02
N PRO A 77 -3.48 1.27 -54.70
CA PRO A 77 -3.48 2.33 -55.72
C PRO A 77 -2.08 2.73 -56.19
N ILE A 78 -1.05 2.67 -55.32
CA ILE A 78 0.31 3.13 -55.67
C ILE A 78 0.98 2.20 -56.68
N LEU A 79 0.91 0.87 -56.50
CA LEU A 79 1.61 -0.07 -57.38
C LEU A 79 1.09 -0.03 -58.83
N PRO A 80 -0.24 -0.03 -59.09
CA PRO A 80 -0.77 0.15 -60.45
C PRO A 80 -0.44 1.53 -61.01
N ALA A 81 -0.58 2.60 -60.24
CA ALA A 81 -0.27 3.96 -60.71
C ALA A 81 1.20 4.10 -61.11
N LEU A 82 2.12 3.53 -60.33
CA LEU A 82 3.54 3.48 -60.67
C LEU A 82 3.80 2.64 -61.92
N TYR A 83 3.16 1.49 -62.06
CA TYR A 83 3.27 0.64 -63.25
C TYR A 83 2.83 1.39 -64.52
N PHE A 84 1.63 1.99 -64.51
CA PHE A 84 1.09 2.73 -65.64
C PHE A 84 1.88 4.01 -65.95
N THR A 85 2.30 4.76 -64.92
CA THR A 85 3.14 5.96 -65.09
C THR A 85 4.49 5.61 -65.69
N ARG A 86 5.14 4.55 -65.20
CA ARG A 86 6.42 4.08 -65.73
C ARG A 86 6.29 3.70 -67.20
N LYS A 87 5.20 3.02 -67.57
CA LYS A 87 4.90 2.62 -68.95
C LYS A 87 4.62 3.83 -69.85
N ALA A 88 3.89 4.83 -69.36
CA ALA A 88 3.59 6.06 -70.11
C ALA A 88 4.81 6.98 -70.28
N MET A 89 5.74 6.96 -69.33
CA MET A 89 6.92 7.84 -69.31
C MET A 89 8.19 7.17 -69.88
N LEU A 90 8.06 6.06 -70.63
CA LEU A 90 9.21 5.33 -71.20
C LEU A 90 10.06 6.20 -72.14
N THR A 91 9.46 7.18 -72.82
CA THR A 91 10.13 8.08 -73.76
C THR A 91 10.74 9.33 -73.11
N LYS A 92 10.54 9.53 -71.80
CA LYS A 92 11.02 10.71 -71.07
C LYS A 92 12.37 10.44 -70.37
N PRO A 93 13.21 11.48 -70.16
CA PRO A 93 14.50 11.32 -69.48
C PRO A 93 14.33 10.85 -68.03
N ALA A 94 15.31 10.08 -67.53
CA ALA A 94 15.24 9.41 -66.23
C ALA A 94 14.91 10.33 -65.03
N PRO A 95 15.46 11.57 -64.91
CA PRO A 95 15.12 12.47 -63.83
C PRO A 95 13.66 12.90 -63.83
N MET A 96 13.08 13.18 -65.01
CA MET A 96 11.67 13.57 -65.14
C MET A 96 10.74 12.41 -64.79
N ARG A 97 11.08 11.18 -65.22
CA ARG A 97 10.35 9.97 -64.86
C ARG A 97 10.37 9.73 -63.35
N PHE A 98 11.53 9.90 -62.70
CA PHE A 98 11.65 9.80 -61.25
C PHE A 98 10.78 10.83 -60.53
N LEU A 99 10.88 12.11 -60.92
CA LEU A 99 10.10 13.20 -60.32
C LEU A 99 8.60 12.95 -60.41
N VAL A 100 8.09 12.56 -61.59
CA VAL A 100 6.66 12.28 -61.79
C VAL A 100 6.21 11.07 -60.97
N MET A 101 6.97 9.97 -60.97
CA MET A 101 6.64 8.79 -60.15
C MET A 101 6.67 9.13 -58.65
N PHE A 102 7.62 9.94 -58.20
CA PHE A 102 7.71 10.40 -56.82
C PHE A 102 6.49 11.24 -56.43
N LEU A 103 6.14 12.25 -57.23
CA LEU A 103 4.98 13.12 -56.96
C LEU A 103 3.66 12.33 -56.94
N ILE A 104 3.46 11.42 -57.88
CA ILE A 104 2.27 10.54 -57.90
C ILE A 104 2.23 9.64 -56.66
N THR A 105 3.38 9.07 -56.24
CA THR A 105 3.46 8.24 -55.02
C THR A 105 3.08 9.04 -53.79
N VAL A 106 3.61 10.26 -53.65
CA VAL A 106 3.32 11.14 -52.50
C VAL A 106 1.84 11.54 -52.49
N LEU A 107 1.28 11.99 -53.62
CA LEU A 107 -0.12 12.40 -53.71
C LEU A 107 -1.08 11.25 -53.39
N LEU A 108 -0.82 10.05 -53.94
CA LEU A 108 -1.62 8.86 -53.63
C LEU A 108 -1.46 8.43 -52.18
N ALA A 109 -0.24 8.43 -51.63
CA ALA A 109 -0.02 8.11 -50.24
C ALA A 109 -0.80 9.05 -49.30
N ILE A 110 -0.79 10.36 -49.57
CA ILE A 110 -1.57 11.35 -48.83
C ILE A 110 -3.06 11.05 -48.96
N GLY A 111 -3.58 10.87 -50.18
CA GLY A 111 -4.99 10.58 -50.42
C GLY A 111 -5.47 9.32 -49.70
N VAL A 112 -4.70 8.23 -49.79
CA VAL A 112 -4.98 6.97 -49.07
C VAL A 112 -4.93 7.18 -47.56
N THR A 113 -3.96 7.94 -47.04
CA THR A 113 -3.84 8.22 -45.61
C THR A 113 -5.05 9.01 -45.09
N VAL A 114 -5.57 9.96 -45.87
CA VAL A 114 -6.79 10.72 -45.53
C VAL A 114 -8.01 9.79 -45.51
N ILE A 115 -8.18 8.95 -46.55
CA ILE A 115 -9.27 7.97 -46.62
C ILE A 115 -9.19 6.98 -45.45
N TRP A 116 -7.99 6.47 -45.13
CA TRP A 116 -7.74 5.62 -43.98
C TRP A 116 -8.18 6.29 -42.69
N ARG A 117 -7.69 7.51 -42.43
CA ARG A 117 -7.95 8.23 -41.18
C ARG A 117 -9.42 8.59 -40.98
N MET A 118 -10.12 8.97 -42.05
CA MET A 118 -11.52 9.43 -41.97
C MET A 118 -12.54 8.30 -42.09
N GLY A 119 -12.27 7.26 -42.89
CA GLY A 119 -13.24 6.21 -43.18
C GLY A 119 -12.99 4.92 -42.41
N ILE A 120 -11.77 4.36 -42.50
CA ILE A 120 -11.52 2.99 -42.04
C ILE A 120 -11.05 2.97 -40.57
N TRP A 121 -10.15 3.88 -40.21
CA TRP A 121 -9.55 3.92 -38.87
C TRP A 121 -10.55 4.08 -37.72
N PRO A 122 -11.61 4.93 -37.80
CA PRO A 122 -12.58 5.02 -36.71
C PRO A 122 -13.31 3.71 -36.43
N SER A 123 -13.58 2.91 -37.46
CA SER A 123 -14.25 1.61 -37.31
C SER A 123 -13.31 0.50 -36.87
N LEU A 124 -12.02 0.60 -37.21
CA LEU A 124 -11.00 -0.39 -36.83
C LEU A 124 -10.43 -0.14 -35.44
N LYS A 125 -10.24 1.14 -35.06
CA LYS A 125 -9.63 1.53 -33.80
C LYS A 125 -10.48 1.04 -32.64
N TYR A 126 -9.88 0.26 -31.75
CA TYR A 126 -10.55 -0.19 -30.54
C TYR A 126 -10.82 0.98 -29.56
N HIS A 127 -12.06 1.05 -29.08
CA HIS A 127 -12.54 2.03 -28.11
C HIS A 127 -12.81 1.35 -26.76
N THR A 128 -12.14 1.81 -25.70
CA THR A 128 -12.23 1.19 -24.37
C THR A 128 -13.55 1.44 -23.66
N SER A 129 -14.28 2.50 -24.03
CA SER A 129 -15.50 2.95 -23.36
C SER A 129 -16.73 2.09 -23.68
N ASP A 130 -16.85 1.68 -24.94
CA ASP A 130 -17.98 0.91 -25.48
C ASP A 130 -17.55 -0.49 -25.94
N GLY A 131 -16.24 -0.72 -26.09
CA GLY A 131 -15.72 -1.98 -26.59
C GLY A 131 -15.81 -2.17 -28.10
N SER A 132 -16.11 -1.12 -28.85
CA SER A 132 -16.19 -1.18 -30.31
C SER A 132 -14.80 -1.21 -30.97
N GLY A 133 -14.74 -1.64 -32.23
CA GLY A 133 -13.50 -1.75 -33.00
C GLY A 133 -12.81 -3.12 -32.93
N PHE A 134 -11.61 -3.20 -33.51
CA PHE A 134 -10.86 -4.44 -33.64
C PHE A 134 -9.70 -4.50 -32.63
N MET A 135 -9.71 -5.51 -31.76
CA MET A 135 -8.57 -5.85 -30.90
C MET A 135 -8.52 -7.35 -30.65
N LEU A 136 -7.40 -7.99 -30.98
CA LEU A 136 -7.17 -9.38 -30.64
C LEU A 136 -6.95 -9.50 -29.13
N PHE A 137 -7.46 -10.57 -28.53
CA PHE A 137 -7.34 -10.84 -27.09
C PHE A 137 -7.84 -9.69 -26.20
N ARG A 138 -8.94 -9.02 -26.60
CA ARG A 138 -9.49 -7.83 -25.94
C ARG A 138 -9.47 -7.91 -24.41
N GLY A 139 -10.08 -8.95 -23.83
CA GLY A 139 -10.18 -9.13 -22.38
C GLY A 139 -8.80 -9.24 -21.71
N PHE A 140 -7.85 -9.95 -22.33
CA PHE A 140 -6.48 -10.07 -21.81
C PHE A 140 -5.72 -8.74 -21.88
N VAL A 141 -5.83 -8.01 -23.00
CA VAL A 141 -5.17 -6.72 -23.18
C VAL A 141 -5.70 -5.71 -22.16
N GLU A 142 -7.01 -5.61 -21.95
CA GLU A 142 -7.59 -4.69 -20.97
C GLU A 142 -7.23 -5.06 -19.53
N LYS A 143 -7.31 -6.34 -19.17
CA LYS A 143 -6.95 -6.85 -17.84
C LYS A 143 -5.48 -6.59 -17.50
N TYR A 144 -4.57 -6.75 -18.46
CA TYR A 144 -3.12 -6.67 -18.23
C TYR A 144 -2.43 -5.48 -18.90
N LYS A 145 -3.15 -4.40 -19.24
CA LYS A 145 -2.59 -3.22 -19.91
C LYS A 145 -1.50 -2.50 -19.12
N SER A 146 -1.50 -2.63 -17.80
CA SER A 146 -0.53 -2.04 -16.88
C SER A 146 0.30 -3.09 -16.12
N THR A 147 0.15 -4.37 -16.44
CA THR A 147 0.79 -5.48 -15.72
C THR A 147 1.99 -6.01 -16.48
N THR A 148 3.20 -5.81 -15.96
CA THR A 148 4.44 -6.41 -16.49
C THR A 148 4.51 -7.91 -16.18
N MET A 149 5.34 -8.66 -16.90
CA MET A 149 5.41 -10.13 -16.73
C MET A 149 5.72 -10.54 -15.28
N ARG A 150 6.65 -9.83 -14.62
CA ARG A 150 7.02 -10.05 -13.21
C ARG A 150 5.90 -9.82 -12.19
N ARG A 151 4.82 -9.12 -12.57
CA ARG A 151 3.66 -8.83 -11.70
C ARG A 151 2.51 -9.83 -11.88
N LEU A 152 2.69 -10.82 -12.76
CA LEU A 152 1.70 -11.88 -12.94
C LEU A 152 1.63 -12.76 -11.67
N PRO A 153 0.46 -13.33 -11.34
CA PRO A 153 0.24 -14.05 -10.07
C PRO A 153 1.17 -15.25 -9.80
N PHE A 154 1.77 -15.83 -10.84
CA PHE A 154 2.70 -16.95 -10.70
C PHE A 154 4.17 -16.52 -10.64
N MET A 155 4.46 -15.24 -10.87
CA MET A 155 5.82 -14.69 -10.78
C MET A 155 5.97 -13.86 -9.51
N GLU A 156 5.17 -12.81 -9.37
CA GLU A 156 5.18 -11.87 -8.24
C GLU A 156 6.58 -11.52 -7.72
N MET A 157 7.42 -10.97 -8.60
CA MET A 157 8.80 -10.63 -8.28
C MET A 157 9.01 -9.11 -8.31
N THR A 158 9.86 -8.61 -7.41
CA THR A 158 10.43 -7.27 -7.57
C THR A 158 11.19 -7.18 -8.90
N GLU A 159 11.48 -5.96 -9.34
CA GLU A 159 12.30 -5.76 -10.54
C GLU A 159 13.70 -6.37 -10.37
N LEU A 160 14.28 -6.20 -9.18
CA LEU A 160 15.60 -6.74 -8.86
C LEU A 160 15.57 -8.28 -8.85
N GLU A 161 14.58 -8.90 -8.21
CA GLU A 161 14.40 -10.35 -8.18
C GLU A 161 14.23 -10.92 -9.58
N PHE A 162 13.43 -10.28 -10.43
CA PHE A 162 13.22 -10.73 -11.81
C PHE A 162 14.53 -10.70 -12.61
N TYR A 163 15.34 -9.64 -12.48
CA TYR A 163 16.65 -9.58 -13.12
C TYR A 163 17.68 -10.53 -12.51
N ALA A 164 17.53 -10.84 -11.22
CA ALA A 164 18.33 -11.80 -10.48
C ALA A 164 17.87 -13.26 -10.68
N TRP A 165 16.76 -13.49 -11.39
CA TRP A 165 16.21 -14.82 -11.56
C TRP A 165 17.13 -15.69 -12.43
N TRP A 166 17.08 -17.00 -12.20
CA TRP A 166 18.03 -17.94 -12.80
C TRP A 166 18.06 -17.93 -14.34
N PRO A 167 16.97 -17.67 -15.11
CA PRO A 167 17.05 -17.66 -16.57
C PRO A 167 17.94 -16.55 -17.10
N MET A 168 17.86 -15.35 -16.51
CA MET A 168 18.73 -14.22 -16.86
C MET A 168 20.18 -14.53 -16.48
N ARG A 169 20.42 -15.04 -15.25
CA ARG A 169 21.77 -15.44 -14.82
C ARG A 169 22.38 -16.49 -15.73
N LEU A 170 21.61 -17.52 -16.11
CA LEU A 170 22.06 -18.56 -17.03
C LEU A 170 22.41 -17.98 -18.40
N ALA A 171 21.55 -17.12 -18.97
CA ALA A 171 21.82 -16.49 -20.25
C ALA A 171 23.10 -15.63 -20.21
N LEU A 172 23.32 -14.87 -19.13
CA LEU A 172 24.55 -14.09 -18.93
C LEU A 172 25.78 -14.98 -18.79
N VAL A 173 25.71 -16.08 -18.03
CA VAL A 173 26.82 -17.05 -17.90
C VAL A 173 27.14 -17.72 -19.24
N LEU A 174 26.12 -18.17 -19.97
CA LEU A 174 26.30 -18.77 -21.30
C LEU A 174 26.88 -17.75 -22.30
N PHE A 175 26.47 -16.49 -22.20
CA PHE A 175 27.02 -15.40 -23.01
C PHE A 175 28.48 -15.12 -22.66
N VAL A 176 28.85 -15.09 -21.38
CA VAL A 176 30.24 -14.98 -20.92
C VAL A 176 31.08 -16.14 -21.44
N ILE A 177 30.61 -17.38 -21.30
CA ILE A 177 31.30 -18.57 -21.82
C ILE A 177 31.48 -18.46 -23.34
N ASN A 178 30.43 -18.08 -24.07
CA ASN A 178 30.50 -17.86 -25.52
C ASN A 178 31.56 -16.80 -25.87
N MET A 179 31.55 -15.66 -25.17
CA MET A 179 32.51 -14.57 -25.40
C MET A 179 33.94 -15.01 -25.11
N ILE A 180 34.19 -15.73 -24.02
CA ILE A 180 35.53 -16.26 -23.69
C ILE A 180 36.00 -17.24 -24.76
N VAL A 181 35.18 -18.23 -25.10
CA VAL A 181 35.52 -19.25 -26.11
C VAL A 181 35.74 -18.61 -27.48
N ALA A 182 34.87 -17.69 -27.90
CA ALA A 182 35.03 -16.95 -29.16
C ALA A 182 36.32 -16.11 -29.15
N THR A 183 36.66 -15.44 -28.05
CA THR A 183 37.89 -14.65 -27.92
C THR A 183 39.13 -15.51 -28.07
N ILE A 184 39.24 -16.57 -27.26
CA ILE A 184 40.38 -17.49 -27.26
C ILE A 184 40.53 -18.15 -28.63
N ARG A 185 39.43 -18.54 -29.28
CA ARG A 185 39.47 -19.30 -30.54
C ARG A 185 39.58 -18.45 -31.80
N ARG A 186 39.04 -17.23 -31.83
CA ARG A 186 38.96 -16.43 -33.06
C ARG A 186 39.94 -15.27 -33.11
N ILE A 187 40.36 -14.75 -31.97
CA ILE A 187 41.17 -13.53 -31.89
C ILE A 187 42.61 -13.92 -31.57
N GLU A 188 43.57 -13.41 -32.34
CA GLU A 188 45.00 -13.59 -32.04
C GLU A 188 45.42 -12.62 -30.94
N PHE A 189 46.13 -13.14 -29.92
CA PHE A 189 46.68 -12.35 -28.82
C PHE A 189 47.91 -11.57 -29.29
N ASN A 190 47.68 -10.55 -30.11
CA ASN A 190 48.69 -9.63 -30.59
C ASN A 190 48.25 -8.19 -30.30
N PHE A 191 49.23 -7.28 -30.27
CA PHE A 191 49.01 -5.88 -29.95
C PHE A 191 47.98 -5.19 -30.87
N LYS A 192 47.92 -5.58 -32.15
CA LYS A 192 46.95 -5.04 -33.12
C LYS A 192 45.50 -5.37 -32.73
N ASN A 193 45.29 -6.46 -32.01
CA ASN A 193 43.97 -6.90 -31.56
C ASN A 193 43.66 -6.50 -30.11
N LEU A 194 44.53 -5.77 -29.43
CA LEU A 194 44.35 -5.35 -28.04
C LEU A 194 43.00 -4.66 -27.82
N GLY A 195 42.54 -3.84 -28.76
CA GLY A 195 41.23 -3.18 -28.69
C GLY A 195 40.05 -4.14 -28.63
N VAL A 196 40.01 -5.14 -29.52
CA VAL A 196 38.92 -6.14 -29.52
C VAL A 196 39.00 -7.02 -28.27
N LEU A 197 40.22 -7.40 -27.85
CA LEU A 197 40.43 -8.12 -26.60
C LEU A 197 39.90 -7.30 -25.40
N SER A 198 40.22 -6.01 -25.33
CA SER A 198 39.76 -5.10 -24.28
C SER A 198 38.23 -4.97 -24.26
N VAL A 199 37.57 -4.86 -25.42
CA VAL A 199 36.10 -4.84 -25.51
C VAL A 199 35.51 -6.16 -24.99
N HIS A 200 36.01 -7.31 -25.44
CA HIS A 200 35.50 -8.61 -25.01
C HIS A 200 35.71 -8.84 -23.50
N THR A 201 36.89 -8.50 -22.99
CA THR A 201 37.19 -8.54 -21.55
C THR A 201 36.26 -7.61 -20.77
N GLY A 202 36.03 -6.39 -21.25
CA GLY A 202 35.11 -5.45 -20.62
C GLY A 202 33.67 -5.96 -20.54
N ILE A 203 33.15 -6.55 -21.62
CA ILE A 203 31.82 -7.19 -21.66
C ILE A 203 31.72 -8.32 -20.63
N VAL A 204 32.74 -9.19 -20.55
CA VAL A 204 32.78 -10.30 -19.58
C VAL A 204 32.80 -9.79 -18.15
N ILE A 205 33.63 -8.78 -17.86
CA ILE A 205 33.73 -8.17 -16.53
C ILE A 205 32.39 -7.52 -16.14
N ILE A 206 31.72 -6.80 -17.04
CA ILE A 206 30.39 -6.23 -16.77
C ILE A 206 29.39 -7.33 -16.43
N ALA A 207 29.29 -8.39 -17.25
CA ALA A 207 28.33 -9.47 -17.03
C ALA A 207 28.55 -10.19 -15.68
N LEU A 208 29.81 -10.49 -15.33
CA LEU A 208 30.15 -11.09 -14.03
C LEU A 208 29.89 -10.12 -12.87
N GLY A 209 30.24 -8.85 -13.04
CA GLY A 209 29.96 -7.80 -12.06
C GLY A 209 28.46 -7.65 -11.79
N SER A 210 27.62 -7.73 -12.82
CA SER A 210 26.15 -7.71 -12.68
C SER A 210 25.62 -8.91 -11.91
N ILE A 211 26.14 -10.12 -12.18
CA ILE A 211 25.75 -11.33 -11.43
C ILE A 211 26.15 -11.21 -9.94
N PHE A 212 27.36 -10.69 -9.67
CA PHE A 212 27.84 -10.46 -8.31
C PHE A 212 26.99 -9.41 -7.59
N TYR A 213 26.71 -8.29 -8.26
CA TYR A 213 25.86 -7.21 -7.75
C TYR A 213 24.47 -7.71 -7.37
N GLN A 214 23.77 -8.37 -8.27
CA GLN A 214 22.42 -8.89 -8.02
C GLN A 214 22.35 -9.92 -6.87
N ARG A 215 23.45 -10.62 -6.57
CA ARG A 215 23.45 -11.66 -5.53
C ARG A 215 23.61 -11.09 -4.13
N PHE A 216 24.41 -10.03 -4.00
CA PHE A 216 24.84 -9.52 -2.71
C PHE A 216 24.27 -8.14 -2.38
N LYS A 217 23.53 -7.54 -3.31
CA LYS A 217 22.85 -6.28 -3.08
C LYS A 217 21.85 -6.43 -1.92
N LEU A 218 21.95 -5.51 -0.97
CA LEU A 218 21.09 -5.33 0.18
C LEU A 218 20.75 -3.84 0.26
N GLU A 219 19.48 -3.55 0.42
CA GLU A 219 18.94 -2.20 0.62
C GLU A 219 17.96 -2.21 1.77
N GLY A 220 17.81 -1.07 2.43
CA GLY A 220 16.89 -0.92 3.54
C GLY A 220 17.01 0.44 4.19
N ASP A 221 16.46 0.55 5.39
CA ASP A 221 16.54 1.74 6.23
C ASP A 221 16.89 1.35 7.66
N THR A 222 17.67 2.17 8.36
CA THR A 222 17.87 2.04 9.81
C THR A 222 17.37 3.31 10.48
N LEU A 223 16.64 3.15 11.57
CA LEU A 223 16.08 4.24 12.34
C LEU A 223 16.90 4.41 13.60
N LEU A 224 17.52 5.58 13.77
CA LEU A 224 18.33 5.89 14.93
C LEU A 224 17.54 6.83 15.86
N PRO A 225 17.08 6.36 17.03
CA PRO A 225 16.42 7.23 18.00
C PRO A 225 17.43 8.24 18.56
N ALA A 226 16.97 9.45 18.88
CA ALA A 226 17.76 10.44 19.59
C ALA A 226 17.86 10.07 21.07
N GLY A 227 19.00 10.39 21.69
CA GLY A 227 19.19 10.25 23.13
C GLY A 227 18.74 11.49 23.90
N ALA A 228 19.00 11.49 25.21
CA ALA A 228 18.91 12.71 26.00
C ALA A 228 19.97 13.73 25.53
N GLN A 229 19.81 15.01 25.87
CA GLN A 229 20.73 16.06 25.45
C GLN A 229 22.18 15.73 25.84
N GLY A 230 23.09 15.74 24.85
CA GLY A 230 24.50 15.38 25.03
C GLY A 230 24.79 13.87 25.16
N VAL A 231 23.77 13.01 25.13
CA VAL A 231 23.91 11.55 25.21
C VAL A 231 23.50 10.93 23.88
N PRO A 232 24.37 10.14 23.22
CA PRO A 232 23.99 9.43 22.02
C PRO A 232 22.77 8.53 22.25
N GLY A 233 21.90 8.43 21.24
CA GLY A 233 20.75 7.54 21.27
C GLY A 233 21.12 6.06 21.32
N ALA A 234 20.12 5.22 21.56
CA ALA A 234 20.32 3.78 21.68
C ALA A 234 20.93 3.19 20.39
N ALA A 235 22.03 2.43 20.56
CA ALA A 235 22.75 1.82 19.45
C ALA A 235 21.87 0.82 18.68
N GLN A 236 21.83 0.99 17.36
CA GLN A 236 21.12 0.12 16.44
C GLN A 236 22.09 -0.86 15.80
N ARG A 237 21.74 -2.15 15.90
CA ARG A 237 22.54 -3.28 15.40
C ARG A 237 22.01 -3.85 14.11
N ALA A 238 20.89 -3.33 13.62
CA ALA A 238 20.16 -3.86 12.50
C ALA A 238 19.57 -2.75 11.63
N PHE A 239 19.16 -3.12 10.43
CA PHE A 239 18.39 -2.30 9.52
C PHE A 239 17.18 -3.08 9.01
N TYR A 240 16.12 -2.36 8.67
CA TYR A 240 14.90 -2.89 8.07
C TYR A 240 15.15 -3.10 6.57
N ASP A 241 15.14 -4.35 6.13
CA ASP A 241 15.30 -4.72 4.72
C ASP A 241 14.18 -4.13 3.86
N ARG A 242 14.52 -3.67 2.66
CA ARG A 242 13.56 -3.05 1.75
C ARG A 242 12.60 -4.06 1.12
N GLU A 243 13.08 -5.26 0.81
CA GLU A 243 12.35 -6.27 0.02
C GLU A 243 11.79 -7.37 0.93
N ASP A 244 12.58 -7.82 1.89
CA ASP A 244 12.18 -8.92 2.78
C ASP A 244 11.28 -8.44 3.92
N VAL A 245 10.23 -9.20 4.19
CA VAL A 245 9.23 -8.93 5.22
C VAL A 245 9.15 -10.06 6.25
N ALA A 246 8.61 -9.75 7.42
CA ALA A 246 8.51 -10.66 8.54
C ALA A 246 7.21 -10.44 9.32
N LEU A 247 6.78 -11.52 9.97
CA LEU A 247 5.79 -11.47 11.04
C LEU A 247 6.53 -11.27 12.36
N TYR A 248 6.23 -10.18 13.06
CA TYR A 248 6.72 -9.88 14.38
C TYR A 248 5.71 -10.38 15.40
N ILE A 249 6.18 -11.17 16.37
CA ILE A 249 5.35 -11.81 17.37
C ILE A 249 5.97 -11.55 18.73
N ALA A 250 5.16 -11.12 19.69
CA ALA A 250 5.58 -11.06 21.07
C ALA A 250 4.51 -11.69 21.97
N GLN A 251 4.92 -12.54 22.91
CA GLN A 251 4.03 -13.18 23.87
C GLN A 251 4.34 -12.68 25.28
N ALA A 252 3.36 -12.09 25.96
CA ALA A 252 3.52 -11.67 27.35
C ALA A 252 3.42 -12.90 28.28
N HIS A 253 4.56 -13.36 28.81
CA HIS A 253 4.61 -14.49 29.74
C HIS A 253 4.18 -14.10 31.16
N THR A 254 4.34 -12.82 31.52
CA THR A 254 3.83 -12.26 32.77
C THR A 254 3.09 -10.94 32.47
N PRO A 255 2.07 -10.56 33.25
CA PRO A 255 1.27 -9.36 33.01
C PRO A 255 2.09 -8.05 32.95
N ASN A 256 3.25 -8.02 33.60
CA ASN A 256 4.10 -6.83 33.72
C ASN A 256 5.39 -6.89 32.87
N ALA A 257 5.70 -8.02 32.23
CA ALA A 257 6.89 -8.11 31.39
C ALA A 257 6.69 -7.29 30.11
N GLN A 258 7.70 -6.48 29.78
CA GLN A 258 7.76 -5.85 28.46
C GLN A 258 7.90 -6.97 27.41
N PRO A 259 6.93 -7.09 26.49
CA PRO A 259 6.91 -8.17 25.51
C PRO A 259 8.07 -8.00 24.53
N GLN A 260 8.91 -9.04 24.41
CA GLN A 260 10.00 -9.08 23.45
C GLN A 260 9.50 -9.66 22.13
N PHE A 261 9.82 -8.99 21.02
CA PHE A 261 9.45 -9.46 19.70
C PHE A 261 10.48 -10.46 19.17
N GLU A 262 10.01 -11.61 18.70
CA GLU A 262 10.71 -12.40 17.69
C GLU A 262 10.20 -12.04 16.30
N GLN A 263 11.08 -12.08 15.30
CA GLN A 263 10.74 -11.91 13.89
C GLN A 263 10.80 -13.26 13.18
N ARG A 264 9.76 -13.59 12.41
CA ARG A 264 9.67 -14.78 11.58
C ARG A 264 9.60 -14.37 10.11
N PRO A 265 10.61 -14.69 9.28
CA PRO A 265 10.66 -14.23 7.89
C PRO A 265 9.53 -14.84 7.06
N LEU A 266 8.85 -14.01 6.26
CA LEU A 266 7.77 -14.41 5.36
C LEU A 266 8.31 -14.56 3.93
N ASN A 267 9.00 -15.67 3.67
CA ASN A 267 9.63 -15.91 2.38
C ASN A 267 8.58 -16.11 1.27
N ARG A 268 8.67 -15.37 0.15
CA ARG A 268 7.74 -15.50 -0.99
C ARG A 268 6.30 -15.05 -0.67
N LEU A 269 6.14 -14.09 0.23
CA LEU A 269 4.85 -13.42 0.36
C LEU A 269 4.51 -12.77 -1.00
N PRO A 270 3.24 -12.83 -1.45
CA PRO A 270 2.77 -12.09 -2.61
C PRO A 270 3.16 -10.61 -2.63
N LEU A 271 3.18 -9.98 -3.82
CA LEU A 271 3.59 -8.57 -3.97
C LEU A 271 2.56 -7.67 -4.65
N TYR A 272 1.88 -8.17 -5.69
CA TYR A 272 1.13 -7.30 -6.61
C TYR A 272 -0.35 -7.64 -6.69
N ASN A 273 -0.70 -8.86 -6.34
CA ASN A 273 -2.05 -9.38 -6.44
C ASN A 273 -2.65 -9.66 -5.07
N ALA A 274 -3.98 -9.59 -4.99
CA ALA A 274 -4.71 -9.96 -3.78
C ALA A 274 -4.96 -11.47 -3.73
N TYR A 275 -4.94 -12.02 -2.52
CA TYR A 275 -5.18 -13.43 -2.22
C TYR A 275 -6.01 -13.54 -0.94
N GLY A 276 -7.01 -14.41 -0.91
CA GLY A 276 -7.82 -14.72 0.26
C GLY A 276 -8.38 -13.47 0.95
N LEU A 277 -9.00 -12.55 0.21
CA LEU A 277 -9.60 -11.32 0.79
C LEU A 277 -10.77 -11.64 1.73
N GLU A 278 -11.34 -12.82 1.60
CA GLU A 278 -12.40 -13.37 2.47
C GLU A 278 -11.83 -14.21 3.62
N ALA A 279 -10.50 -14.30 3.77
CA ALA A 279 -9.90 -15.05 4.86
C ALA A 279 -10.37 -14.53 6.23
N GLY A 280 -10.94 -15.44 7.02
CA GLY A 280 -11.53 -15.15 8.33
C GLY A 280 -13.06 -15.08 8.32
N ILE A 281 -13.68 -15.04 7.13
CA ILE A 281 -15.13 -15.14 6.96
C ILE A 281 -15.50 -16.62 6.75
N PRO A 282 -16.47 -17.17 7.50
CA PRO A 282 -16.98 -18.51 7.21
C PRO A 282 -17.51 -18.60 5.78
N GLU A 283 -17.27 -19.71 5.06
CA GLU A 283 -17.59 -19.85 3.63
C GLU A 283 -19.08 -19.60 3.30
N ASP A 284 -19.98 -19.86 4.24
CA ASP A 284 -21.44 -19.67 4.09
C ASP A 284 -21.96 -18.40 4.78
N ALA A 285 -21.08 -17.57 5.36
CA ALA A 285 -21.49 -16.38 6.08
C ALA A 285 -21.80 -15.23 5.12
N MET A 286 -23.01 -14.69 5.23
CA MET A 286 -23.38 -13.49 4.50
C MET A 286 -22.74 -12.26 5.12
N THR A 287 -22.10 -11.46 4.28
CA THR A 287 -21.41 -10.24 4.71
C THR A 287 -22.28 -9.01 4.51
N LEU A 288 -22.01 -7.97 5.28
CA LEU A 288 -22.73 -6.70 5.15
C LEU A 288 -22.48 -6.05 3.78
N SER A 289 -21.27 -6.14 3.21
CA SER A 289 -20.99 -5.57 1.89
C SER A 289 -21.80 -6.23 0.77
N GLU A 290 -21.98 -7.56 0.84
CA GLU A 290 -22.82 -8.30 -0.10
C GLU A 290 -24.28 -7.83 -0.03
N ILE A 291 -24.85 -7.70 1.18
CA ILE A 291 -26.21 -7.18 1.36
C ILE A 291 -26.31 -5.74 0.85
N MET A 292 -25.31 -4.91 1.13
CA MET A 292 -25.27 -3.53 0.65
C MET A 292 -25.06 -3.40 -0.86
N GLY A 293 -24.78 -4.50 -1.58
CA GLY A 293 -24.49 -4.48 -3.01
C GLY A 293 -23.22 -3.70 -3.34
N ARG A 294 -22.27 -3.61 -2.39
CA ARG A 294 -20.99 -2.93 -2.63
C ARG A 294 -20.15 -3.80 -3.54
N GLU A 295 -20.01 -3.39 -4.80
CA GLU A 295 -19.11 -4.05 -5.73
C GLU A 295 -17.66 -3.83 -5.29
N ILE A 296 -16.97 -4.92 -4.93
CA ILE A 296 -15.54 -4.89 -4.62
C ILE A 296 -14.80 -4.88 -5.97
N LEU A 297 -14.41 -3.67 -6.41
CA LEU A 297 -13.87 -3.40 -7.76
C LEU A 297 -12.51 -4.05 -8.07
N ASP A 298 -11.88 -4.72 -7.10
CA ASP A 298 -10.64 -5.48 -7.26
C ASP A 298 -10.73 -6.75 -6.40
N THR A 299 -11.25 -7.85 -6.96
CA THR A 299 -11.32 -9.14 -6.26
C THR A 299 -9.99 -9.89 -6.33
N ASP A 300 -9.81 -10.88 -5.46
CA ASP A 300 -8.69 -11.81 -5.55
C ASP A 300 -8.88 -12.88 -6.64
N GLU A 301 -9.97 -12.83 -7.42
CA GLU A 301 -10.31 -13.84 -8.44
C GLU A 301 -10.37 -15.28 -7.88
N GLY A 302 -10.71 -15.43 -6.59
CA GLY A 302 -10.74 -16.73 -5.90
C GLY A 302 -9.37 -17.32 -5.60
N ARG A 303 -8.30 -16.51 -5.65
CA ARG A 303 -6.94 -16.96 -5.31
C ARG A 303 -6.83 -17.18 -3.82
N THR A 304 -6.37 -18.35 -3.41
CA THR A 304 -6.10 -18.68 -2.01
C THR A 304 -4.62 -18.54 -1.67
N LEU A 305 -4.33 -18.30 -0.39
CA LEU A 305 -2.98 -18.28 0.16
C LEU A 305 -2.95 -19.18 1.41
N ALA A 306 -1.89 -19.97 1.55
CA ALA A 306 -1.70 -20.86 2.70
C ALA A 306 -0.21 -21.07 2.93
N GLN A 307 0.45 -20.06 3.46
CA GLN A 307 1.88 -20.07 3.70
C GLN A 307 2.16 -20.26 5.19
N SER A 308 2.75 -21.39 5.57
CA SER A 308 3.22 -21.61 6.94
C SER A 308 4.29 -20.59 7.32
N VAL A 309 4.14 -19.98 8.50
CA VAL A 309 5.16 -19.10 9.05
C VAL A 309 6.20 -19.98 9.77
N PRO A 310 7.50 -19.91 9.41
CA PRO A 310 8.51 -20.74 10.03
C PRO A 310 8.64 -20.42 11.52
N ALA A 311 8.92 -21.42 12.37
CA ALA A 311 9.19 -21.19 13.79
C ALA A 311 10.35 -20.21 13.96
N GLY A 312 10.26 -19.34 14.98
CA GLY A 312 11.34 -18.44 15.35
C GLY A 312 12.59 -19.21 15.79
N ALA A 313 13.76 -18.58 15.66
CA ALA A 313 14.99 -19.14 16.24
C ALA A 313 15.01 -19.03 17.78
N GLY A 314 14.12 -18.24 18.37
CA GLY A 314 13.98 -18.04 19.81
C GLY A 314 12.90 -18.93 20.45
N THR A 315 12.87 -18.93 21.78
CA THR A 315 11.83 -19.55 22.60
C THR A 315 10.87 -18.49 23.17
N LEU A 316 10.68 -17.37 22.46
CA LEU A 316 9.87 -16.24 22.94
C LEU A 316 8.36 -16.47 22.77
N VAL A 317 7.99 -17.43 21.93
CA VAL A 317 6.60 -17.80 21.66
C VAL A 317 6.48 -19.30 21.90
N ASP A 318 5.44 -19.69 22.63
CA ASP A 318 5.19 -21.09 22.96
C ASP A 318 4.98 -21.92 21.68
N PRO A 319 5.53 -23.15 21.62
CA PRO A 319 5.50 -23.97 20.41
C PRO A 319 4.11 -24.48 20.04
N ASP A 320 3.12 -24.41 20.95
CA ASP A 320 1.73 -24.81 20.66
C ASP A 320 0.94 -23.73 19.90
N ILE A 321 1.53 -22.54 19.71
CA ILE A 321 0.95 -21.44 18.93
C ILE A 321 1.52 -21.49 17.51
N SER A 322 0.66 -21.77 16.55
CA SER A 322 1.02 -21.86 15.14
C SER A 322 0.49 -20.67 14.35
N PHE A 323 1.20 -20.31 13.28
CA PHE A 323 0.88 -19.14 12.44
C PHE A 323 0.93 -19.54 10.97
N ARG A 324 -0.09 -19.13 10.22
CA ARG A 324 -0.18 -19.34 8.77
C ARG A 324 -0.68 -18.06 8.12
N VAL A 325 -0.01 -17.61 7.06
CA VAL A 325 -0.52 -16.53 6.22
C VAL A 325 -1.58 -17.12 5.28
N VAL A 326 -2.81 -16.60 5.41
CA VAL A 326 -4.00 -17.08 4.68
C VAL A 326 -4.59 -16.04 3.73
N GLY A 327 -4.20 -14.77 3.88
CA GLY A 327 -4.64 -13.68 3.03
C GLY A 327 -3.55 -12.64 2.79
N PHE A 328 -3.66 -11.91 1.69
CA PHE A 328 -2.78 -10.79 1.35
C PHE A 328 -3.50 -9.80 0.46
N ALA A 329 -3.40 -8.51 0.80
CA ALA A 329 -3.88 -7.41 -0.02
C ALA A 329 -2.71 -6.44 -0.27
N PRO A 330 -2.28 -6.20 -1.52
CA PRO A 330 -1.09 -5.40 -1.82
C PRO A 330 -1.29 -3.90 -1.59
N TYR A 331 -2.53 -3.43 -1.65
CA TYR A 331 -2.92 -2.03 -1.49
C TYR A 331 -4.39 -1.98 -1.07
N ALA A 332 -4.64 -1.84 0.22
CA ALA A 332 -5.99 -1.85 0.78
C ALA A 332 -6.06 -0.97 2.04
N SER A 333 -7.27 -0.56 2.42
CA SER A 333 -7.53 -0.04 3.75
C SER A 333 -8.08 -1.15 4.63
N LEU A 334 -7.74 -1.15 5.91
CA LEU A 334 -8.44 -1.98 6.89
C LEU A 334 -9.78 -1.31 7.19
N ASP A 335 -10.87 -2.03 7.02
CA ASP A 335 -12.20 -1.57 7.43
C ASP A 335 -12.87 -2.62 8.31
N ASP A 336 -13.76 -2.17 9.18
CA ASP A 336 -14.57 -3.05 10.02
C ASP A 336 -15.79 -3.49 9.20
N GLU A 337 -15.87 -4.78 8.95
CA GLU A 337 -17.02 -5.43 8.32
C GLU A 337 -17.75 -6.30 9.33
N TRP A 338 -18.97 -6.67 8.98
CA TRP A 338 -19.84 -7.52 9.77
C TRP A 338 -20.31 -8.69 8.92
N TYR A 339 -20.36 -9.87 9.52
CA TYR A 339 -20.93 -11.05 8.90
C TYR A 339 -21.94 -11.72 9.84
N GLN A 340 -22.87 -12.46 9.24
CA GLN A 340 -23.85 -13.24 9.98
C GLN A 340 -23.17 -14.41 10.69
N ALA A 341 -23.28 -14.46 12.02
CA ALA A 341 -22.68 -15.50 12.84
C ALA A 341 -23.75 -16.21 13.71
N PRO A 342 -23.52 -17.46 14.13
CA PRO A 342 -24.34 -18.09 15.16
C PRO A 342 -24.24 -17.30 16.47
N ALA A 343 -25.35 -17.15 17.20
CA ALA A 343 -25.32 -16.50 18.50
C ALA A 343 -24.34 -17.20 19.46
N PRO A 344 -23.51 -16.44 20.22
CA PRO A 344 -22.49 -17.04 21.05
C PRO A 344 -23.13 -17.79 22.22
N ALA A 345 -22.53 -18.93 22.60
CA ALA A 345 -23.01 -19.69 23.77
C ALA A 345 -22.84 -18.91 25.09
N GLN A 346 -21.88 -17.97 25.13
CA GLN A 346 -21.61 -17.09 26.26
C GLN A 346 -21.43 -15.65 25.74
N GLY A 347 -22.15 -14.70 26.34
CA GLY A 347 -22.12 -13.29 25.94
C GLY A 347 -23.49 -12.78 25.50
N GLN A 348 -23.59 -11.48 25.28
CA GLN A 348 -24.80 -10.87 24.73
C GLN A 348 -24.77 -10.98 23.20
N PRO A 349 -25.85 -11.44 22.55
CA PRO A 349 -25.94 -11.40 21.10
C PRO A 349 -25.89 -9.94 20.63
N ASN A 350 -25.24 -9.73 19.50
CA ASN A 350 -25.26 -8.47 18.75
C ASN A 350 -26.19 -8.58 17.53
N PRO A 351 -27.50 -8.33 17.68
CA PRO A 351 -28.45 -8.42 16.58
C PRO A 351 -28.23 -7.30 15.55
N HIS A 352 -28.33 -7.68 14.28
CA HIS A 352 -28.25 -6.75 13.15
C HIS A 352 -29.62 -6.61 12.47
N ARG A 353 -29.94 -5.39 12.04
CA ARG A 353 -31.16 -5.06 11.30
C ARG A 353 -30.82 -4.20 10.10
N MET A 354 -31.38 -4.57 8.95
CA MET A 354 -31.30 -3.78 7.74
C MET A 354 -32.60 -3.00 7.54
N VAL A 355 -32.49 -1.70 7.28
CA VAL A 355 -33.63 -0.88 6.85
C VAL A 355 -33.37 -0.38 5.44
N ASP A 356 -34.24 -0.81 4.53
CA ASP A 356 -34.23 -0.42 3.13
C ASP A 356 -35.07 0.85 2.95
N LEU A 357 -34.57 1.80 2.17
CA LEU A 357 -35.29 3.02 1.80
C LEU A 357 -35.72 2.94 0.33
N TYR A 358 -37.00 3.16 0.10
CA TYR A 358 -37.64 3.13 -1.22
C TYR A 358 -38.18 4.50 -1.58
N TYR A 359 -38.09 4.84 -2.86
CA TYR A 359 -38.65 6.07 -3.42
C TYR A 359 -39.52 5.73 -4.62
N SER A 360 -40.82 6.00 -4.54
CA SER A 360 -41.77 5.61 -5.60
C SER A 360 -41.54 6.35 -6.92
N GLY A 361 -40.85 7.48 -6.90
CA GLY A 361 -40.44 8.22 -8.11
C GLY A 361 -39.12 7.73 -8.72
N SER A 362 -38.49 6.69 -8.17
CA SER A 362 -37.27 6.08 -8.71
C SER A 362 -37.56 5.36 -10.04
N PRO A 363 -36.62 5.32 -11.00
CA PRO A 363 -36.72 4.46 -12.18
C PRO A 363 -36.87 2.97 -11.85
N THR A 364 -36.36 2.55 -10.69
CA THR A 364 -36.45 1.18 -10.15
C THR A 364 -37.19 1.21 -8.80
N PRO A 365 -38.53 1.33 -8.80
CA PRO A 365 -39.30 1.50 -7.56
C PRO A 365 -39.27 0.26 -6.64
N ASP A 366 -38.92 -0.91 -7.18
CA ASP A 366 -38.78 -2.17 -6.44
C ASP A 366 -37.37 -2.39 -5.87
N GLU A 367 -36.42 -1.51 -6.16
CA GLU A 367 -35.06 -1.56 -5.63
C GLU A 367 -34.86 -0.47 -4.56
N PRO A 368 -34.24 -0.80 -3.42
CA PRO A 368 -33.97 0.20 -2.40
C PRO A 368 -32.91 1.19 -2.90
N ILE A 369 -33.18 2.48 -2.75
CA ILE A 369 -32.24 3.56 -3.08
C ILE A 369 -31.09 3.63 -2.07
N PHE A 370 -31.35 3.25 -0.81
CA PHE A 370 -30.37 3.17 0.26
C PHE A 370 -30.67 2.01 1.19
N LYS A 371 -29.63 1.43 1.78
CA LYS A 371 -29.70 0.37 2.78
C LYS A 371 -28.96 0.82 4.03
N PHE A 372 -29.63 0.76 5.18
CA PHE A 372 -29.12 1.22 6.47
C PHE A 372 -28.93 0.04 7.42
N PRO A 373 -27.69 -0.40 7.69
CA PRO A 373 -27.43 -1.43 8.69
C PRO A 373 -27.45 -0.85 10.10
N PHE A 374 -28.03 -1.56 11.05
CA PHE A 374 -28.10 -1.21 12.47
C PHE A 374 -27.63 -2.37 13.33
N PHE A 375 -26.83 -2.07 14.35
CA PHE A 375 -26.37 -3.04 15.36
C PHE A 375 -26.97 -2.64 16.69
N VAL A 376 -28.05 -3.31 17.08
CA VAL A 376 -28.98 -2.78 18.08
C VAL A 376 -28.38 -2.80 19.49
N ALA A 377 -27.47 -3.74 19.74
CA ALA A 377 -26.72 -3.82 21.00
C ALA A 377 -25.59 -2.77 21.12
N GLU A 378 -25.24 -2.07 20.03
CA GLU A 378 -24.18 -1.07 20.01
C GLU A 378 -24.76 0.34 19.85
N PRO A 379 -24.85 1.16 20.92
CA PRO A 379 -25.42 2.51 20.87
C PRO A 379 -24.85 3.43 19.78
N ALA A 380 -23.57 3.28 19.43
CA ALA A 380 -22.95 4.05 18.35
C ALA A 380 -23.45 3.63 16.95
N ASN A 381 -23.82 2.37 16.80
CA ASN A 381 -24.15 1.75 15.52
C ASN A 381 -25.66 1.48 15.33
N ARG A 382 -26.48 1.81 16.32
CA ARG A 382 -27.94 1.77 16.24
C ARG A 382 -28.58 3.02 15.61
N ILE A 383 -27.76 3.96 15.11
CA ILE A 383 -28.20 5.18 14.44
C ILE A 383 -27.51 5.39 13.08
N ARG A 384 -28.28 5.85 12.09
CA ARG A 384 -27.78 6.42 10.83
C ARG A 384 -28.35 7.82 10.65
N ALA A 385 -27.48 8.82 10.56
CA ALA A 385 -27.90 10.21 10.48
C ALA A 385 -27.06 11.01 9.48
N ASN A 386 -27.71 11.91 8.77
CA ASN A 386 -27.10 12.97 7.97
C ASN A 386 -27.76 14.32 8.36
N ASP A 387 -27.58 15.35 7.54
CA ASP A 387 -28.13 16.68 7.79
C ASP A 387 -29.66 16.75 7.60
N MET A 388 -30.24 15.87 6.79
CA MET A 388 -31.67 15.89 6.44
C MET A 388 -32.50 14.91 7.29
N MET A 389 -31.95 13.76 7.62
CA MET A 389 -32.65 12.67 8.30
C MET A 389 -31.77 11.91 9.27
N ALA A 390 -32.41 11.31 10.28
CA ALA A 390 -31.81 10.39 11.21
C ALA A 390 -32.78 9.24 11.49
N ILE A 391 -32.25 8.02 11.45
CA ILE A 391 -32.96 6.79 11.79
C ILE A 391 -32.25 6.19 13.01
N GLU A 392 -33.00 5.93 14.08
CA GLU A 392 -32.56 5.14 15.24
C GLU A 392 -33.32 3.82 15.25
N TYR A 393 -32.62 2.71 15.49
CA TYR A 393 -33.22 1.38 15.64
C TYR A 393 -32.88 0.83 17.03
N THR A 394 -33.88 0.48 17.82
CA THR A 394 -33.70 -0.08 19.17
C THR A 394 -34.42 -1.42 19.35
N GLN A 395 -34.10 -2.13 20.43
CA GLN A 395 -34.80 -3.33 20.88
C GLN A 395 -35.14 -3.13 22.35
N GLY A 396 -36.43 -3.13 22.67
CA GLY A 396 -36.93 -2.91 24.02
C GLY A 396 -36.75 -1.48 24.52
N MET A 397 -36.99 -0.46 23.68
CA MET A 397 -36.98 0.93 24.13
C MET A 397 -37.96 1.10 25.31
N ASP A 398 -37.46 1.71 26.38
CA ASP A 398 -38.25 2.04 27.56
C ASP A 398 -39.56 2.76 27.15
N GLN A 399 -40.69 2.39 27.76
CA GLN A 399 -41.99 2.91 27.36
C GLN A 399 -42.09 4.42 27.60
N GLN A 400 -41.50 4.91 28.69
CA GLN A 400 -41.52 6.34 29.01
C GLN A 400 -40.73 7.14 27.97
N ARG A 401 -39.60 6.60 27.50
CA ARG A 401 -38.84 7.15 26.38
C ARG A 401 -39.65 7.16 25.09
N TRP A 402 -40.31 6.06 24.74
CA TRP A 402 -41.16 5.98 23.55
C TRP A 402 -42.28 7.05 23.58
N ASP A 403 -42.92 7.23 24.74
CA ASP A 403 -43.97 8.23 24.93
C ASP A 403 -43.44 9.68 24.80
N ASP A 404 -42.22 9.94 25.30
CA ASP A 404 -41.57 11.24 25.12
C ASP A 404 -41.28 11.53 23.64
N LEU A 405 -40.72 10.55 22.92
CA LEU A 405 -40.46 10.65 21.49
C LEU A 405 -41.75 10.75 20.66
N GLY A 406 -42.86 10.21 21.17
CA GLY A 406 -44.19 10.29 20.58
C GLY A 406 -44.92 11.62 20.85
N THR A 407 -44.39 12.48 21.73
CA THR A 407 -45.10 13.68 22.18
C THR A 407 -45.10 14.79 21.11
N ASP A 408 -46.29 15.22 20.67
CA ASP A 408 -46.47 16.31 19.72
C ASP A 408 -46.28 17.68 20.40
N PHE A 409 -45.31 18.48 19.92
CA PHE A 409 -45.01 19.81 20.47
C PHE A 409 -45.85 20.94 19.84
N ARG A 410 -46.68 20.66 18.82
CA ARG A 410 -47.63 21.57 18.15
C ARG A 410 -47.13 22.98 17.77
N ALA A 411 -45.82 23.15 17.58
CA ALA A 411 -45.21 24.42 17.20
C ALA A 411 -44.07 24.16 16.22
N ASN A 412 -43.89 25.03 15.23
CA ASN A 412 -42.80 25.03 14.23
C ASN A 412 -41.41 25.22 14.87
N LEU A 413 -41.02 24.33 15.78
CA LEU A 413 -39.84 24.43 16.61
C LEU A 413 -39.07 23.11 16.56
N THR A 414 -37.76 23.24 16.38
CA THR A 414 -36.83 22.14 16.12
C THR A 414 -36.39 21.39 17.37
N HIS A 415 -36.77 21.83 18.57
CA HIS A 415 -36.32 21.25 19.83
C HIS A 415 -37.44 21.28 20.87
N GLY A 416 -37.57 20.23 21.67
CA GLY A 416 -38.56 20.13 22.74
C GLY A 416 -38.00 19.48 24.01
N LEU A 417 -38.53 19.88 25.16
CA LEU A 417 -38.30 19.21 26.43
C LEU A 417 -39.60 18.59 26.92
N VAL A 418 -39.55 17.32 27.33
CA VAL A 418 -40.59 16.68 28.13
C VAL A 418 -40.10 16.67 29.57
N ILE A 419 -40.81 17.37 30.44
CA ILE A 419 -40.42 17.60 31.83
C ILE A 419 -41.49 17.02 32.75
N GLU A 420 -41.06 16.21 33.70
CA GLU A 420 -41.92 15.59 34.70
C GLU A 420 -41.40 15.84 36.11
N VAL A 421 -42.32 16.07 37.04
CA VAL A 421 -42.06 16.13 38.47
C VAL A 421 -42.92 15.06 39.15
N PRO A 422 -42.41 13.82 39.25
CA PRO A 422 -43.23 12.66 39.61
C PRO A 422 -43.99 12.83 40.93
N GLY A 423 -43.33 13.41 41.95
CA GLY A 423 -43.92 13.64 43.27
C GLY A 423 -45.11 14.61 43.29
N MET A 424 -45.40 15.31 42.19
CA MET A 424 -46.55 16.21 42.06
C MET A 424 -47.47 15.85 40.87
N GLY A 425 -47.23 14.73 40.19
CA GLY A 425 -47.99 14.34 39.00
C GLY A 425 -47.96 15.38 37.88
N PHE A 426 -46.91 16.22 37.83
CA PHE A 426 -46.76 17.26 36.83
C PHE A 426 -45.99 16.70 35.63
N ARG A 427 -46.57 16.78 34.43
CA ARG A 427 -45.92 16.46 33.15
C ARG A 427 -46.23 17.57 32.16
N VAL A 428 -45.20 18.08 31.49
CA VAL A 428 -45.37 19.08 30.44
C VAL A 428 -44.38 18.84 29.30
N ALA A 429 -44.84 19.01 28.07
CA ALA A 429 -44.00 18.97 26.89
C ALA A 429 -44.01 20.35 26.25
N ILE A 430 -42.84 20.98 26.17
CA ILE A 430 -42.72 22.38 25.77
C ILE A 430 -41.64 22.49 24.70
N PRO A 431 -41.90 23.18 23.58
CA PRO A 431 -40.85 23.46 22.62
C PRO A 431 -39.88 24.50 23.17
N VAL A 432 -38.59 24.34 22.89
CA VAL A 432 -37.53 25.15 23.52
C VAL A 432 -36.56 25.77 22.51
N ARG A 433 -35.90 26.84 22.95
CA ARG A 433 -34.74 27.47 22.31
C ARG A 433 -33.70 27.77 23.38
N ALA A 434 -32.44 27.93 22.98
CA ALA A 434 -31.41 28.42 23.90
C ALA A 434 -31.82 29.78 24.47
N GLY A 435 -31.63 29.97 25.77
CA GLY A 435 -32.09 31.12 26.56
C GLY A 435 -33.52 31.01 27.10
N ASN A 436 -34.30 29.98 26.74
CA ASN A 436 -35.65 29.82 27.29
C ASN A 436 -35.59 29.55 28.79
N ARG A 437 -36.29 30.36 29.59
CA ARG A 437 -36.51 30.14 31.03
C ARG A 437 -37.97 29.80 31.30
N ILE A 438 -38.22 28.60 31.79
CA ILE A 438 -39.54 27.98 31.88
C ILE A 438 -39.87 27.67 33.35
N PRO A 439 -40.72 28.48 34.01
CA PRO A 439 -41.22 28.16 35.34
C PRO A 439 -42.24 27.03 35.26
N LEU A 440 -42.06 25.96 36.04
CA LEU A 440 -42.93 24.79 36.05
C LEU A 440 -44.09 24.93 37.07
N GLY A 441 -44.76 26.07 37.03
CA GLY A 441 -45.93 26.36 37.87
C GLY A 441 -45.71 26.13 39.37
N GLN A 442 -46.63 25.40 40.02
CA GLN A 442 -46.61 25.15 41.47
C GLN A 442 -45.56 24.12 41.92
N THR A 443 -44.77 23.56 41.00
CA THR A 443 -43.74 22.56 41.34
C THR A 443 -42.53 23.18 42.05
N GLY A 444 -42.35 24.50 41.96
CA GLY A 444 -41.19 25.20 42.50
C GLY A 444 -39.92 25.05 41.65
N TRP A 445 -39.97 24.30 40.55
CA TRP A 445 -38.87 24.15 39.60
C TRP A 445 -38.90 25.21 38.50
N THR A 446 -37.72 25.66 38.08
CA THR A 446 -37.49 26.45 36.87
C THR A 446 -36.44 25.74 36.03
N VAL A 447 -36.71 25.60 34.74
CA VAL A 447 -35.78 25.04 33.75
C VAL A 447 -35.32 26.16 32.82
N GLU A 448 -34.03 26.40 32.75
CA GLU A 448 -33.42 27.34 31.82
C GLU A 448 -32.58 26.57 30.79
N VAL A 449 -32.87 26.73 29.51
CA VAL A 449 -32.14 26.05 28.45
C VAL A 449 -30.91 26.88 28.10
N GLU A 450 -29.73 26.44 28.54
CA GLU A 450 -28.49 27.14 28.29
C GLU A 450 -28.00 26.93 26.85
N GLN A 451 -27.97 25.67 26.41
CA GLN A 451 -27.43 25.29 25.11
C GLN A 451 -28.22 24.15 24.48
N LEU A 452 -28.36 24.18 23.16
CA LEU A 452 -28.84 23.07 22.34
C LEU A 452 -27.76 22.80 21.30
N ALA A 453 -27.21 21.59 21.28
CA ALA A 453 -26.13 21.22 20.37
C ALA A 453 -26.47 19.94 19.61
N PRO A 454 -26.19 19.87 18.29
CA PRO A 454 -26.43 18.67 17.48
C PRO A 454 -25.49 17.52 17.85
N THR A 455 -24.36 17.82 18.45
CA THR A 455 -23.37 16.88 18.99
C THR A 455 -22.97 17.32 20.39
N PRO A 456 -22.55 16.38 21.26
CA PRO A 456 -22.12 16.75 22.60
C PRO A 456 -20.77 17.48 22.53
N PRO A 457 -20.49 18.43 23.45
CA PRO A 457 -19.23 19.17 23.46
C PRO A 457 -18.01 18.29 23.80
N PHE A 458 -18.25 17.08 24.33
CA PHE A 458 -17.23 16.08 24.64
C PHE A 458 -17.63 14.73 24.05
N PRO A 459 -16.67 13.93 23.57
CA PRO A 459 -16.95 12.57 23.13
C PRO A 459 -17.50 11.72 24.28
N ILE A 460 -18.47 10.87 23.98
CA ILE A 460 -19.00 9.91 24.94
C ILE A 460 -17.95 8.80 25.08
N ILE A 461 -17.36 8.69 26.28
CA ILE A 461 -16.36 7.68 26.66
C ILE A 461 -16.91 6.69 27.69
N THR A 462 -18.21 6.73 27.95
CA THR A 462 -18.86 5.82 28.90
C THR A 462 -18.84 4.40 28.34
N PRO A 463 -18.43 3.39 29.14
CA PRO A 463 -18.49 1.98 28.75
C PRO A 463 -19.84 1.58 28.16
N GLY A 464 -19.81 1.01 26.95
CA GLY A 464 -20.98 0.61 26.17
C GLY A 464 -21.51 1.71 25.23
N TYR A 465 -21.05 2.95 25.35
CA TYR A 465 -21.47 4.09 24.53
C TYR A 465 -20.30 4.79 23.85
N GLU A 466 -19.11 4.20 23.87
CA GLU A 466 -17.92 4.79 23.27
C GLU A 466 -18.13 5.05 21.78
N GLY A 467 -17.81 6.28 21.36
CA GLY A 467 -17.98 6.70 19.96
C GLY A 467 -19.43 6.98 19.56
N ALA A 468 -20.41 6.74 20.44
CA ALA A 468 -21.79 7.12 20.17
C ALA A 468 -21.94 8.65 20.12
N THR A 469 -22.88 9.12 19.31
CA THR A 469 -23.20 10.55 19.18
C THR A 469 -24.68 10.79 19.42
N SER A 470 -25.01 11.92 20.06
CA SER A 470 -26.36 12.35 20.37
C SER A 470 -26.40 13.87 20.40
N SER A 471 -27.51 14.46 19.95
CA SER A 471 -27.77 15.85 20.31
C SER A 471 -27.98 15.98 21.82
N VAL A 472 -27.65 17.15 22.37
CA VAL A 472 -27.70 17.40 23.81
C VAL A 472 -28.33 18.76 24.09
N ALA A 473 -29.18 18.80 25.12
CA ALA A 473 -29.65 20.03 25.72
C ALA A 473 -28.95 20.22 27.08
N VAL A 474 -28.27 21.34 27.26
CA VAL A 474 -27.71 21.75 28.55
C VAL A 474 -28.74 22.64 29.23
N VAL A 475 -29.26 22.21 30.38
CA VAL A 475 -30.33 22.91 31.09
C VAL A 475 -29.94 23.22 32.53
N ASN A 476 -30.17 24.45 32.97
CA ASN A 476 -30.01 24.87 34.35
C ASN A 476 -31.32 24.66 35.10
N LEU A 477 -31.29 23.80 36.12
CA LEU A 477 -32.45 23.40 36.91
C LEU A 477 -32.35 24.05 38.28
N THR A 478 -33.34 24.86 38.64
CA THR A 478 -33.41 25.53 39.95
C THR A 478 -34.72 25.18 40.64
N LYS A 479 -34.64 24.60 41.84
CA LYS A 479 -35.77 24.36 42.75
C LYS A 479 -35.77 25.44 43.83
N SER A 480 -36.85 26.21 43.92
CA SER A 480 -37.05 27.18 45.00
C SER A 480 -37.18 26.49 46.35
N ALA A 481 -36.65 27.09 47.42
CA ALA A 481 -36.84 26.59 48.78
C ALA A 481 -38.33 26.54 49.13
N ARG A 482 -38.79 25.43 49.73
CA ARG A 482 -40.18 25.24 50.16
C ARG A 482 -40.20 24.49 51.50
N GLY A 483 -40.62 25.16 52.56
CA GLY A 483 -40.54 24.63 53.92
C GLY A 483 -39.08 24.40 54.32
N ASP A 484 -38.78 23.21 54.86
CA ASP A 484 -37.44 22.82 55.32
C ASP A 484 -36.52 22.32 54.19
N GLN A 485 -36.98 22.26 52.93
CA GLN A 485 -36.14 21.84 51.81
C GLN A 485 -35.31 23.03 51.28
N PRO A 486 -33.97 22.93 51.26
CA PRO A 486 -33.11 23.99 50.74
C PRO A 486 -33.31 24.16 49.23
N ALA A 487 -33.03 25.37 48.73
CA ALA A 487 -32.97 25.61 47.30
C ALA A 487 -31.88 24.74 46.67
N LYS A 488 -32.19 24.11 45.52
CA LYS A 488 -31.26 23.24 44.80
C LYS A 488 -31.07 23.79 43.39
N ALA A 489 -29.82 23.92 42.95
CA ALA A 489 -29.48 24.37 41.61
C ALA A 489 -28.35 23.52 41.04
N PHE A 490 -28.51 23.07 39.79
CA PHE A 490 -27.50 22.29 39.06
C PHE A 490 -27.73 22.42 37.55
N THR A 491 -26.70 22.16 36.77
CA THR A 491 -26.75 22.08 35.31
C THR A 491 -26.90 20.62 34.90
N ARG A 492 -27.90 20.28 34.10
CA ARG A 492 -28.10 18.93 33.58
C ARG A 492 -27.76 18.87 32.10
N TYR A 493 -26.98 17.86 31.72
CA TYR A 493 -26.77 17.49 30.33
C TYR A 493 -27.83 16.45 29.99
N VAL A 494 -28.76 16.80 29.10
CA VAL A 494 -29.88 15.96 28.68
C VAL A 494 -29.62 15.46 27.27
N TYR A 495 -29.17 14.22 27.15
CA TYR A 495 -28.88 13.58 25.89
C TYR A 495 -30.18 13.16 25.21
N HIS A 496 -30.32 13.56 23.95
CA HIS A 496 -31.49 13.22 23.15
C HIS A 496 -31.66 11.73 22.99
N ARG A 497 -30.59 10.95 22.73
CA ARG A 497 -30.64 9.51 22.40
C ARG A 497 -30.43 8.57 23.57
N PHE A 498 -29.62 9.00 24.54
CA PHE A 498 -29.14 8.19 25.66
C PHE A 498 -29.50 8.85 26.99
N PRO A 499 -30.78 8.91 27.39
CA PRO A 499 -31.20 9.58 28.62
C PRO A 499 -30.58 8.97 29.88
N GLU A 500 -30.14 7.71 29.81
CA GLU A 500 -29.36 7.02 30.83
C GLU A 500 -27.97 7.63 31.06
N LEU A 501 -27.45 8.41 30.10
CA LEU A 501 -26.19 9.17 30.23
C LEU A 501 -26.40 10.58 30.76
N ASN A 502 -27.64 10.97 31.09
CA ASN A 502 -27.90 12.28 31.66
C ASN A 502 -27.11 12.45 32.96
N GLN A 503 -26.52 13.62 33.17
CA GLN A 503 -25.71 13.90 34.36
C GLN A 503 -26.01 15.28 34.91
N ASP A 504 -26.04 15.37 36.23
CA ASP A 504 -26.14 16.63 36.96
C ASP A 504 -24.75 17.13 37.34
N LEU A 505 -24.48 18.39 36.99
CA LEU A 505 -23.27 19.12 37.26
C LEU A 505 -23.56 20.19 38.31
N THR A 506 -22.98 20.02 39.49
CA THR A 506 -23.07 21.02 40.56
C THR A 506 -21.74 21.79 40.60
N PRO A 507 -21.75 23.13 40.57
CA PRO A 507 -20.52 23.91 40.67
C PRO A 507 -19.83 23.62 42.02
N THR A 508 -18.50 23.42 41.98
CA THR A 508 -17.69 23.28 43.19
C THR A 508 -16.70 24.44 43.30
N PRO A 509 -16.19 24.75 44.50
CA PRO A 509 -15.18 25.79 44.69
C PRO A 509 -13.90 25.55 43.89
N SER A 510 -13.61 24.31 43.49
CA SER A 510 -12.42 23.94 42.70
C SER A 510 -12.51 24.35 41.22
N GLY A 511 -13.65 24.87 40.77
CA GLY A 511 -13.92 25.16 39.36
C GLY A 511 -14.23 23.92 38.51
N ARG A 512 -14.03 22.70 39.05
CA ARG A 512 -14.46 21.45 38.41
C ARG A 512 -15.88 21.10 38.90
N PRO A 513 -16.90 21.05 38.03
CA PRO A 513 -18.23 20.66 38.47
C PRO A 513 -18.24 19.22 39.02
N ALA A 514 -18.92 19.01 40.14
CA ALA A 514 -19.18 17.69 40.68
C ALA A 514 -20.26 17.03 39.83
N ARG A 515 -19.98 15.82 39.35
CA ARG A 515 -20.92 15.02 38.56
C ARG A 515 -21.73 14.11 39.49
N SER A 516 -23.04 14.07 39.31
CA SER A 516 -23.92 13.11 39.98
C SER A 516 -24.96 12.56 39.00
N ASP A 517 -25.58 11.45 39.38
CA ASP A 517 -26.75 10.93 38.67
C ASP A 517 -27.87 11.98 38.64
N PRO A 518 -28.77 11.94 37.64
CA PRO A 518 -29.91 12.84 37.55
C PRO A 518 -30.77 12.79 38.82
N ASP A 519 -30.99 13.93 39.47
CA ASP A 519 -31.95 14.10 40.55
C ASP A 519 -33.32 13.49 40.16
N PRO A 520 -33.80 12.44 40.87
CA PRO A 520 -35.01 11.73 40.52
C PRO A 520 -36.29 12.55 40.80
N SER A 521 -36.18 13.67 41.53
CA SER A 521 -37.33 14.54 41.80
C SER A 521 -37.75 15.40 40.61
N ILE A 522 -36.95 15.45 39.54
CA ILE A 522 -37.32 16.05 38.25
C ILE A 522 -36.74 15.22 37.11
N ARG A 523 -37.59 14.79 36.17
CA ARG A 523 -37.18 14.12 34.94
C ARG A 523 -37.23 15.12 33.80
N VAL A 524 -36.17 15.18 33.01
CA VAL A 524 -36.10 16.03 31.82
C VAL A 524 -35.64 15.15 30.67
N SER A 525 -36.44 15.10 29.61
CA SER A 525 -36.16 14.37 28.38
C SER A 525 -36.07 15.36 27.24
N TYR A 526 -35.02 15.24 26.43
CA TYR A 526 -34.77 16.13 25.30
C TYR A 526 -35.15 15.44 24.00
N VAL A 527 -35.99 16.10 23.21
CA VAL A 527 -36.43 15.64 21.90
C VAL A 527 -35.91 16.60 20.84
N ASP A 528 -35.01 16.10 20.01
CA ASP A 528 -34.48 16.82 18.86
C ASP A 528 -35.38 16.61 17.64
N ALA A 529 -35.92 17.69 17.12
CA ALA A 529 -36.77 17.74 15.92
C ALA A 529 -36.12 18.64 14.85
N SER A 530 -34.80 18.84 14.86
CA SER A 530 -34.14 19.73 13.90
C SER A 530 -34.07 19.18 12.48
N LYS A 531 -34.36 17.89 12.32
CA LYS A 531 -34.36 17.14 11.07
C LYS A 531 -35.42 16.04 11.13
N LEU A 532 -35.63 15.33 10.02
CA LEU A 532 -36.53 14.18 10.01
C LEU A 532 -35.96 13.09 10.93
N GLN A 533 -36.69 12.72 11.97
CA GLN A 533 -36.28 11.67 12.90
C GLN A 533 -37.21 10.49 12.76
N ILE A 534 -36.63 9.30 12.65
CA ILE A 534 -37.36 8.05 12.50
C ILE A 534 -36.84 7.12 13.58
N TYR A 535 -37.72 6.65 14.45
CA TYR A 535 -37.38 5.71 15.51
C TYR A 535 -38.10 4.40 15.19
N LEU A 536 -37.33 3.32 15.14
CA LEU A 536 -37.82 1.96 15.00
C LEU A 536 -37.47 1.22 16.28
N ASP A 537 -38.42 0.48 16.84
CA ASP A 537 -38.20 -0.26 18.08
C ASP A 537 -38.85 -1.64 18.01
N GLU A 538 -38.08 -2.67 18.32
CA GLU A 538 -38.59 -4.03 18.53
C GLU A 538 -39.13 -4.15 19.95
N HIS A 539 -40.43 -4.37 20.07
CA HIS A 539 -41.14 -4.43 21.33
C HIS A 539 -41.94 -5.71 21.41
N GLU A 540 -41.91 -6.36 22.57
CA GLU A 540 -42.78 -7.49 22.86
C GLU A 540 -44.17 -6.97 23.24
N ASN A 541 -45.18 -7.27 22.42
CA ASN A 541 -46.55 -6.83 22.69
C ASN A 541 -47.17 -7.61 23.87
N GLU A 542 -48.40 -7.26 24.25
CA GLU A 542 -49.12 -7.95 25.34
C GLU A 542 -49.33 -9.46 25.08
N ALA A 543 -49.23 -9.91 23.83
CA ALA A 543 -49.34 -11.32 23.42
C ALA A 543 -48.00 -12.07 23.46
N GLY A 544 -46.89 -11.40 23.80
CA GLY A 544 -45.55 -11.99 23.79
C GLY A 544 -44.90 -12.04 22.40
N GLU A 545 -45.50 -11.39 21.39
CA GLU A 545 -44.96 -11.35 20.04
C GLU A 545 -44.04 -10.14 19.87
N VAL A 546 -42.86 -10.35 19.28
CA VAL A 546 -41.94 -9.27 18.95
C VAL A 546 -42.45 -8.56 17.70
N ILE A 547 -42.91 -7.32 17.87
CA ILE A 547 -43.37 -6.43 16.81
C ILE A 547 -42.41 -5.25 16.64
N THR A 548 -42.30 -4.72 15.43
CA THR A 548 -41.59 -3.45 15.21
C THR A 548 -42.60 -2.31 15.22
N ARG A 549 -42.45 -1.37 16.16
CA ARG A 549 -43.20 -0.11 16.20
C ARG A 549 -42.33 1.03 15.65
N ALA A 550 -42.97 2.11 15.19
CA ALA A 550 -42.27 3.22 14.57
C ALA A 550 -42.79 4.59 15.00
N ILE A 551 -41.89 5.57 15.15
CA ILE A 551 -42.23 7.00 15.27
C ILE A 551 -41.55 7.76 14.13
N VAL A 552 -42.30 8.53 13.38
CA VAL A 552 -41.80 9.51 12.40
C VAL A 552 -42.08 10.91 12.92
N ARG A 553 -41.01 11.68 13.15
CA ARG A 553 -41.07 13.06 13.59
C ARG A 553 -40.52 13.98 12.51
N GLN A 554 -41.37 14.89 12.04
CA GLN A 554 -40.99 15.87 11.04
C GLN A 554 -40.32 17.10 11.67
N PRO A 555 -39.50 17.86 10.91
CA PRO A 555 -38.85 19.08 11.41
C PRO A 555 -39.80 20.18 11.91
N ASN A 556 -41.09 20.10 11.56
CA ASN A 556 -42.14 21.02 12.01
C ASN A 556 -42.75 20.63 13.37
N GLY A 557 -42.24 19.57 14.01
CA GLY A 557 -42.72 19.05 15.29
C GLY A 557 -43.85 18.03 15.19
N GLN A 558 -44.44 17.82 14.01
CA GLN A 558 -45.48 16.80 13.80
C GLN A 558 -44.91 15.40 14.02
N VAL A 559 -45.71 14.55 14.66
CA VAL A 559 -45.34 13.18 15.01
C VAL A 559 -46.41 12.23 14.51
N ARG A 560 -45.96 11.14 13.88
CA ARG A 560 -46.79 9.99 13.54
C ARG A 560 -46.20 8.77 14.23
N SER A 561 -46.97 8.14 15.10
CA SER A 561 -46.61 6.86 15.72
C SER A 561 -47.42 5.73 15.08
N THR A 562 -46.74 4.63 14.80
CA THR A 562 -47.32 3.39 14.28
C THR A 562 -47.06 2.29 15.30
N ALA A 563 -48.10 1.66 15.82
CA ALA A 563 -48.01 0.65 16.88
C ALA A 563 -47.36 -0.66 16.41
N SER A 564 -47.51 -1.02 15.13
CA SER A 564 -46.85 -2.14 14.48
C SER A 564 -46.70 -1.86 12.99
N LEU A 565 -45.55 -2.20 12.40
CA LEU A 565 -45.36 -2.14 10.95
C LEU A 565 -46.16 -3.25 10.26
N ASP A 566 -46.83 -2.90 9.16
CA ASP A 566 -47.56 -3.85 8.31
C ASP A 566 -46.59 -4.45 7.29
N GLU A 567 -46.42 -5.77 7.29
CA GLU A 567 -45.44 -6.48 6.46
C GLU A 567 -44.02 -5.86 6.51
N SER A 568 -43.63 -5.32 7.68
CA SER A 568 -42.35 -4.61 7.91
C SER A 568 -42.18 -3.28 7.17
N TRP A 569 -43.26 -2.73 6.59
CA TRP A 569 -43.25 -1.44 5.89
C TRP A 569 -43.69 -0.28 6.78
N LEU A 570 -42.90 0.79 6.75
CA LEU A 570 -43.25 2.12 7.20
C LEU A 570 -43.47 3.01 5.97
N ARG A 571 -44.72 3.13 5.56
CA ARG A 571 -45.11 3.87 4.34
C ARG A 571 -45.26 5.36 4.59
N ASP A 572 -45.06 6.17 3.56
CA ASP A 572 -45.33 7.61 3.56
C ASP A 572 -44.59 8.34 4.69
N VAL A 573 -43.27 8.10 4.79
CA VAL A 573 -42.39 8.71 5.82
C VAL A 573 -42.39 10.23 5.70
N ILE A 574 -42.42 10.74 4.47
CA ILE A 574 -42.58 12.16 4.17
C ILE A 574 -43.86 12.31 3.34
N PRO A 575 -44.93 12.90 3.90
CA PRO A 575 -46.14 13.19 3.15
C PRO A 575 -45.83 14.16 2.01
N ASN A 576 -45.88 13.67 0.77
CA ASN A 576 -45.76 14.52 -0.42
C ASN A 576 -47.13 14.66 -1.10
N PRO A 577 -47.70 15.88 -1.20
CA PRO A 577 -48.93 16.14 -1.93
C PRO A 577 -48.87 15.75 -3.43
N GLN A 578 -47.66 15.66 -4.00
CA GLN A 578 -47.43 15.35 -5.42
C GLN A 578 -47.51 13.86 -5.74
N GLY A 579 -47.69 12.99 -4.74
CA GLY A 579 -47.90 11.54 -4.91
C GLY A 579 -46.64 10.69 -4.81
N ASP A 580 -45.45 11.29 -4.83
CA ASP A 580 -44.19 10.56 -4.58
C ASP A 580 -44.08 10.17 -3.10
N ARG A 581 -43.77 8.91 -2.83
CA ARG A 581 -43.70 8.37 -1.47
C ARG A 581 -42.28 7.93 -1.16
N LEU A 582 -41.85 8.27 0.05
CA LEU A 582 -40.66 7.74 0.68
C LEU A 582 -41.10 6.67 1.68
N ASP A 583 -40.73 5.42 1.43
CA ASP A 583 -41.11 4.28 2.25
C ASP A 583 -39.84 3.66 2.85
N LEU A 584 -39.95 3.16 4.09
CA LEU A 584 -38.90 2.35 4.71
C LEU A 584 -39.41 0.92 4.88
N ARG A 585 -38.54 -0.07 4.71
CA ARG A 585 -38.84 -1.47 4.99
C ARG A 585 -37.77 -2.04 5.91
N VAL A 586 -38.17 -2.65 7.02
CA VAL A 586 -37.25 -3.51 7.79
C VAL A 586 -37.08 -4.79 6.98
N ALA A 587 -35.89 -4.97 6.41
CA ALA A 587 -35.61 -6.01 5.44
C ALA A 587 -34.96 -7.21 6.13
N GLU A 588 -33.66 -7.39 5.94
CA GLU A 588 -32.93 -8.51 6.49
C GLU A 588 -32.59 -8.31 7.98
N SER A 589 -32.70 -9.39 8.76
CA SER A 589 -32.37 -9.41 10.18
C SER A 589 -31.43 -10.56 10.51
N TRP A 590 -30.37 -10.29 11.26
CA TRP A 590 -29.51 -11.33 11.83
C TRP A 590 -29.71 -11.39 13.34
N ALA A 591 -29.85 -12.61 13.86
CA ALA A 591 -29.90 -12.83 15.31
C ALA A 591 -28.57 -12.42 15.98
N HIS A 592 -27.46 -12.65 15.28
CA HIS A 592 -26.14 -12.22 15.70
C HIS A 592 -25.25 -11.86 14.50
N ALA A 593 -24.50 -10.78 14.67
CA ALA A 593 -23.44 -10.34 13.77
C ALA A 593 -22.11 -10.28 14.54
N GLU A 594 -21.04 -10.77 13.92
CA GLU A 594 -19.69 -10.60 14.43
C GLU A 594 -18.93 -9.60 13.58
N ARG A 595 -18.13 -8.76 14.27
CA ARG A 595 -17.26 -7.78 13.61
C ARG A 595 -15.96 -8.45 13.20
N ILE A 596 -15.56 -8.23 11.97
CA ILE A 596 -14.27 -8.63 11.42
C ILE A 596 -13.60 -7.45 10.76
N SER A 597 -12.35 -7.17 11.12
CA SER A 597 -11.55 -6.21 10.38
C SER A 597 -10.93 -6.92 9.18
N ARG A 598 -11.19 -6.43 7.97
CA ARG A 598 -10.70 -7.05 6.73
C ARG A 598 -10.22 -5.99 5.72
N PRO A 599 -9.41 -6.38 4.72
CA PRO A 599 -8.91 -5.44 3.75
C PRO A 599 -10.00 -5.09 2.72
N ILE A 600 -10.16 -3.80 2.44
CA ILE A 600 -10.90 -3.30 1.29
C ILE A 600 -9.88 -2.82 0.26
N PRO A 601 -9.69 -3.54 -0.86
CA PRO A 601 -8.80 -3.12 -1.93
C PRO A 601 -9.14 -1.73 -2.46
N VAL A 602 -8.14 -0.84 -2.50
CA VAL A 602 -8.30 0.48 -3.11
C VAL A 602 -8.34 0.31 -4.62
N PRO A 603 -9.28 0.91 -5.37
CA PRO A 603 -9.33 0.78 -6.82
C PRO A 603 -8.01 1.19 -7.49
N TYR A 604 -7.54 0.41 -8.48
CA TYR A 604 -6.24 0.65 -9.14
C TYR A 604 -5.98 2.10 -9.62
N LYS A 605 -7.03 2.85 -9.99
CA LYS A 605 -6.92 4.25 -10.45
C LYS A 605 -6.55 5.22 -9.32
N GLU A 606 -6.87 4.89 -8.08
CA GLU A 606 -6.67 5.71 -6.88
C GLU A 606 -5.37 5.37 -6.16
N ARG A 607 -4.77 4.21 -6.46
CA ARG A 607 -3.50 3.77 -5.86
C ARG A 607 -2.34 4.68 -6.27
N ASP A 608 -1.46 5.00 -5.32
CA ASP A 608 -0.17 5.58 -5.64
C ASP A 608 0.74 4.53 -6.30
N LYS A 609 1.13 4.80 -7.54
CA LYS A 609 2.00 3.91 -8.33
C LYS A 609 3.46 3.92 -7.84
N SER A 610 3.86 4.95 -7.10
CA SER A 610 5.23 5.11 -6.62
C SER A 610 5.60 4.07 -5.55
N ILE A 611 4.59 3.63 -4.79
CA ILE A 611 4.74 2.67 -3.69
C ILE A 611 4.32 1.23 -4.06
N ALA A 612 3.95 1.00 -5.32
CA ALA A 612 3.51 -0.31 -5.79
C ALA A 612 4.62 -1.37 -5.66
N GLY A 613 4.36 -2.40 -4.84
CA GLY A 613 5.31 -3.48 -4.55
C GLY A 613 6.33 -3.15 -3.44
N SER A 614 6.05 -2.15 -2.60
CA SER A 614 6.87 -1.79 -1.42
C SER A 614 6.26 -2.23 -0.08
N TYR A 615 5.11 -2.91 -0.12
CA TYR A 615 4.27 -3.28 1.02
C TYR A 615 3.67 -2.14 1.85
N GLN A 616 3.97 -0.86 1.57
CA GLN A 616 3.56 0.26 2.42
C GLN A 616 2.06 0.35 2.73
N GLU A 617 1.20 -0.03 1.78
CA GLU A 617 -0.26 -0.07 1.93
C GLU A 617 -0.80 -1.51 1.94
N ALA A 618 0.08 -2.49 2.16
CA ALA A 618 -0.29 -3.89 2.14
C ALA A 618 -0.83 -4.34 3.50
N LEU A 619 -1.73 -5.32 3.44
CA LEU A 619 -2.22 -6.04 4.60
C LEU A 619 -1.97 -7.54 4.43
N VAL A 620 -1.68 -8.22 5.52
CA VAL A 620 -1.53 -9.67 5.56
C VAL A 620 -2.52 -10.28 6.52
N GLY A 621 -3.25 -11.29 6.06
CA GLY A 621 -4.18 -12.08 6.85
C GLY A 621 -3.43 -13.24 7.48
N VAL A 622 -3.29 -13.24 8.80
CA VAL A 622 -2.57 -14.26 9.56
C VAL A 622 -3.57 -15.07 10.36
N GLU A 623 -3.68 -16.35 10.06
CA GLU A 623 -4.33 -17.33 10.91
C GLU A 623 -3.41 -17.67 12.08
N VAL A 624 -3.88 -17.35 13.28
CA VAL A 624 -3.30 -17.82 14.54
C VAL A 624 -4.08 -19.06 14.94
N SER A 625 -3.39 -20.15 15.28
CA SER A 625 -4.05 -21.35 15.75
C SER A 625 -3.38 -21.98 16.95
N LEU A 626 -4.19 -22.72 17.69
CA LEU A 626 -3.83 -23.48 18.87
C LEU A 626 -4.23 -24.92 18.66
N GLU A 627 -3.26 -25.83 18.83
CA GLU A 627 -3.54 -27.25 18.76
C GLU A 627 -4.47 -27.70 19.89
N ALA A 628 -5.33 -28.66 19.60
CA ALA A 628 -6.16 -29.31 20.59
C ALA A 628 -5.27 -30.03 21.62
N ASN A 629 -5.65 -29.97 22.89
CA ASN A 629 -5.03 -30.74 23.95
C ASN A 629 -6.10 -31.31 24.90
N ALA A 630 -5.69 -32.00 25.97
CA ALA A 630 -6.61 -32.65 26.90
C ALA A 630 -7.65 -31.69 27.54
N ASN A 631 -7.38 -30.38 27.56
CA ASN A 631 -8.19 -29.38 28.24
C ASN A 631 -8.76 -28.30 27.30
N ARG A 632 -8.48 -28.38 25.99
CA ARG A 632 -8.80 -27.31 25.03
C ARG A 632 -9.06 -27.89 23.64
N GLU A 633 -10.16 -27.48 23.02
CA GLU A 633 -10.43 -27.79 21.61
C GLU A 633 -9.47 -27.05 20.67
N ALA A 634 -9.36 -27.51 19.42
CA ALA A 634 -8.61 -26.77 18.41
C ALA A 634 -9.25 -25.40 18.19
N TRP A 635 -8.44 -24.37 18.07
CA TRP A 635 -8.91 -23.01 17.86
C TRP A 635 -8.08 -22.32 16.79
N SER A 636 -8.72 -21.54 15.93
CA SER A 636 -8.03 -20.62 15.04
C SER A 636 -8.79 -19.31 14.87
N LYS A 637 -8.05 -18.24 14.55
CA LYS A 637 -8.61 -16.94 14.21
C LYS A 637 -7.71 -16.24 13.19
N VAL A 638 -8.33 -15.66 12.16
CA VAL A 638 -7.62 -14.84 11.18
C VAL A 638 -7.58 -13.39 11.64
N ILE A 639 -6.41 -12.77 11.57
CA ILE A 639 -6.16 -11.39 11.94
C ILE A 639 -5.49 -10.69 10.75
N TRP A 640 -6.09 -9.61 10.27
CA TRP A 640 -5.48 -8.76 9.25
C TRP A 640 -4.57 -7.73 9.89
N LEU A 641 -3.31 -7.72 9.45
CA LEU A 641 -2.27 -6.85 9.98
C LEU A 641 -1.85 -5.84 8.91
N PRO A 642 -1.99 -4.52 9.17
CA PRO A 642 -1.43 -3.51 8.29
C PRO A 642 0.10 -3.53 8.34
N PHE A 643 0.74 -3.14 7.24
CA PHE A 643 2.19 -3.09 7.16
C PHE A 643 2.79 -1.95 7.99
N ALA A 644 3.80 -2.31 8.79
CA ALA A 644 4.63 -1.43 9.57
C ALA A 644 6.06 -1.38 9.03
N GLN A 645 6.42 -0.24 8.45
CA GLN A 645 7.78 0.00 7.98
C GLN A 645 8.79 -0.02 9.13
N TYR A 646 8.41 0.53 10.29
CA TYR A 646 9.24 0.60 11.50
C TYR A 646 8.46 0.12 12.72
N VAL A 647 8.39 -1.21 12.90
CA VAL A 647 7.63 -1.87 13.98
C VAL A 647 7.97 -1.33 15.38
N SER A 648 9.18 -0.83 15.61
CA SER A 648 9.60 -0.29 16.91
C SER A 648 8.86 0.98 17.32
N ILE A 649 8.42 1.82 16.37
CA ILE A 649 7.79 3.12 16.63
C ILE A 649 6.31 3.14 16.26
N GLN A 650 5.91 2.38 15.23
CA GLN A 650 4.51 2.30 14.77
C GLN A 650 3.71 1.33 15.64
N THR A 651 3.48 1.73 16.90
CA THR A 651 2.78 0.92 17.91
C THR A 651 1.31 0.67 17.59
N GLU A 652 0.69 1.59 16.85
CA GLU A 652 -0.71 1.58 16.41
C GLU A 652 -1.02 0.48 15.39
N GLN A 653 0.01 0.00 14.67
CA GLN A 653 -0.12 -1.08 13.69
C GLN A 653 0.08 -2.48 14.33
N ARG A 654 0.23 -2.54 15.65
CA ARG A 654 0.36 -3.78 16.41
C ARG A 654 -1.03 -4.23 16.86
N THR A 655 -1.37 -5.48 16.57
CA THR A 655 -2.65 -6.06 16.97
C THR A 655 -2.45 -7.00 18.15
N LYS A 656 -3.16 -6.73 19.25
CA LYS A 656 -3.21 -7.63 20.40
C LYS A 656 -4.28 -8.71 20.17
N VAL A 657 -3.91 -9.96 20.38
CA VAL A 657 -4.81 -11.12 20.28
C VAL A 657 -4.82 -11.84 21.62
N THR A 658 -6.01 -11.96 22.21
CA THR A 658 -6.25 -12.78 23.39
C THR A 658 -6.63 -14.18 22.94
N LEU A 659 -5.87 -15.17 23.39
CA LEU A 659 -6.10 -16.58 23.11
C LEU A 659 -7.19 -17.14 24.05
N PRO A 660 -7.88 -18.24 23.69
CA PRO A 660 -8.90 -18.88 24.54
C PRO A 660 -8.41 -19.30 25.94
N ASP A 661 -7.11 -19.52 26.10
CA ASP A 661 -6.48 -19.86 27.40
C ASP A 661 -6.05 -18.63 28.21
N GLY A 662 -6.38 -17.42 27.76
CA GLY A 662 -6.07 -16.15 28.44
C GLY A 662 -4.69 -15.59 28.13
N ARG A 663 -3.82 -16.31 27.40
CA ARG A 663 -2.54 -15.75 26.93
C ARG A 663 -2.78 -14.60 25.95
N ASN A 664 -1.90 -13.61 25.99
CA ASN A 664 -1.93 -12.48 25.08
C ASN A 664 -0.70 -12.51 24.18
N ILE A 665 -0.94 -12.44 22.88
CA ILE A 665 0.10 -12.23 21.88
C ILE A 665 -0.10 -10.87 21.21
N MET A 666 1.00 -10.27 20.76
CA MET A 666 0.99 -9.10 19.91
C MET A 666 1.61 -9.45 18.57
N LEU A 667 0.93 -9.05 17.51
CA LEU A 667 1.32 -9.31 16.13
C LEU A 667 1.57 -8.00 15.40
N ALA A 668 2.58 -7.98 14.55
CA ALA A 668 2.80 -6.91 13.59
C ALA A 668 3.39 -7.48 12.31
N PHE A 669 2.99 -6.92 11.17
CA PHE A 669 3.57 -7.23 9.86
C PHE A 669 4.51 -6.10 9.46
N GLY A 670 5.75 -6.41 9.08
CA GLY A 670 6.70 -5.35 8.73
C GLY A 670 7.93 -5.85 8.00
N ARG A 671 8.90 -4.96 7.78
CA ARG A 671 10.19 -5.28 7.14
C ARG A 671 11.01 -6.21 8.01
N TYR A 672 11.72 -7.17 7.41
CA TYR A 672 12.66 -8.03 8.11
C TYR A 672 13.87 -7.23 8.61
N GLN A 673 14.28 -7.41 9.86
CA GLN A 673 15.45 -6.75 10.42
C GLN A 673 16.72 -7.59 10.18
N ARG A 674 17.63 -7.05 9.38
CA ARG A 674 18.95 -7.64 9.11
C ARG A 674 20.01 -7.04 10.03
N PRO A 675 20.87 -7.86 10.66
CA PRO A 675 21.98 -7.36 11.45
C PRO A 675 23.00 -6.63 10.57
N LEU A 676 23.55 -5.53 11.07
CA LEU A 676 24.71 -4.86 10.49
C LEU A 676 25.98 -5.70 10.73
N PRO A 677 26.89 -5.83 9.74
CA PRO A 677 28.02 -6.75 9.84
C PRO A 677 29.15 -6.18 10.70
N GLY A 678 29.14 -6.50 11.99
CA GLY A 678 30.24 -6.18 12.90
C GLY A 678 30.25 -4.75 13.43
N PHE A 679 29.25 -3.92 13.13
CA PHE A 679 29.16 -2.56 13.68
C PHE A 679 27.75 -2.20 14.13
N GLU A 680 27.65 -1.16 14.95
CA GLU A 680 26.41 -0.57 15.46
C GLU A 680 26.42 0.94 15.19
N LEU A 681 25.24 1.54 15.10
CA LEU A 681 25.07 2.96 14.80
C LEU A 681 24.29 3.64 15.93
N SER A 682 24.72 4.82 16.35
CA SER A 682 23.97 5.65 17.31
C SER A 682 23.85 7.08 16.78
N LEU A 683 22.69 7.72 16.96
CA LEU A 683 22.53 9.14 16.67
C LEU A 683 23.18 9.93 17.81
N VAL A 684 24.23 10.69 17.51
CA VAL A 684 24.87 11.61 18.47
C VAL A 684 24.11 12.92 18.50
N ASP A 685 23.83 13.46 17.33
CA ASP A 685 23.18 14.77 17.18
C ASP A 685 22.47 14.89 15.83
N PHE A 686 21.47 15.76 15.75
CA PHE A 686 20.73 16.09 14.53
C PHE A 686 20.70 17.60 14.34
N GLU A 687 21.24 18.06 13.22
CA GLU A 687 21.31 19.49 12.90
C GLU A 687 20.45 19.81 11.68
N MET A 688 19.51 20.73 11.86
CA MET A 688 18.79 21.35 10.75
C MET A 688 19.56 22.60 10.29
N ILE A 689 19.99 22.58 9.03
CA ILE A 689 20.63 23.73 8.40
C ILE A 689 19.53 24.59 7.80
N ALA A 690 19.18 25.70 8.44
CA ALA A 690 18.20 26.65 7.92
C ALA A 690 18.81 27.56 6.82
N TYR A 691 17.95 28.19 6.01
CA TYR A 691 18.38 29.36 5.24
C TYR A 691 18.57 30.57 6.16
N ASP A 692 19.63 31.35 5.94
CA ASP A 692 20.07 32.50 6.77
C ASP A 692 18.95 33.51 7.16
N HIS A 693 17.83 33.54 6.44
CA HIS A 693 16.78 34.56 6.62
C HIS A 693 15.33 34.04 6.61
N ARG A 694 15.07 32.73 6.57
CA ARG A 694 13.68 32.24 6.36
C ARG A 694 13.17 31.16 7.30
N GLY A 695 13.98 30.62 8.21
CA GLY A 695 13.57 29.53 9.12
C GLY A 695 13.19 28.22 8.42
N ALA A 696 13.09 28.21 7.09
CA ALA A 696 12.84 27.02 6.29
C ALA A 696 14.11 26.15 6.23
N PRO A 697 13.99 24.83 6.41
CA PRO A 697 15.13 23.91 6.30
C PRO A 697 15.72 23.96 4.89
N ARG A 698 17.02 24.27 4.79
CA ARG A 698 17.80 24.15 3.55
C ARG A 698 18.29 22.72 3.38
N ASP A 699 18.85 22.15 4.44
CA ASP A 699 19.42 20.81 4.47
C ASP A 699 19.35 20.27 5.90
N TYR A 700 19.60 18.98 6.09
CA TYR A 700 19.66 18.36 7.40
C TYR A 700 20.77 17.33 7.43
N GLN A 701 21.44 17.22 8.57
CA GLN A 701 22.55 16.30 8.76
C GLN A 701 22.43 15.59 10.10
N SER A 702 22.85 14.33 10.14
CA SER A 702 22.92 13.56 11.38
C SER A 702 24.39 13.29 11.71
N ILE A 703 24.79 13.54 12.94
CA ILE A 703 26.08 13.10 13.47
C ILE A 703 25.87 11.69 14.01
N VAL A 704 26.51 10.72 13.36
CA VAL A 704 26.30 9.29 13.65
C VAL A 704 27.60 8.70 14.19
N ARG A 705 27.49 8.03 15.34
CA ARG A 705 28.56 7.27 15.95
C ARG A 705 28.55 5.84 15.44
N VAL A 706 29.70 5.36 14.97
CA VAL A 706 29.91 3.98 14.51
C VAL A 706 30.74 3.24 15.55
N LEU A 707 30.18 2.17 16.10
CA LEU A 707 30.81 1.34 17.13
C LEU A 707 31.08 -0.06 16.60
N PRO A 708 32.18 -0.74 16.98
CA PRO A 708 32.33 -2.16 16.72
C PRO A 708 31.29 -2.95 17.52
N ASN A 709 30.63 -3.93 16.89
CA ASN A 709 29.64 -4.80 17.53
C ASN A 709 30.35 -6.01 18.18
N PRO A 710 30.43 -6.10 19.51
CA PRO A 710 31.12 -7.20 20.19
C PRO A 710 30.39 -8.54 20.09
N PHE A 711 29.11 -8.53 19.73
CA PHE A 711 28.25 -9.73 19.61
C PHE A 711 28.20 -10.30 18.19
N TYR A 712 28.90 -9.69 17.23
CA TYR A 712 28.94 -10.19 15.87
C TYR A 712 29.75 -11.50 15.79
N ALA A 713 29.14 -12.54 15.20
CA ALA A 713 29.75 -13.86 15.10
C ALA A 713 30.88 -13.96 14.05
N GLY A 714 30.97 -13.00 13.12
CA GLY A 714 32.00 -12.99 12.08
C GLY A 714 33.34 -12.41 12.56
N PRO A 715 34.31 -12.22 11.64
CA PRO A 715 35.57 -11.55 11.97
C PRO A 715 35.30 -10.20 12.61
N LYS A 716 35.89 -9.96 13.78
CA LYS A 716 35.78 -8.66 14.46
C LYS A 716 36.36 -7.58 13.54
N PRO A 717 35.61 -6.52 13.24
CA PRO A 717 36.14 -5.48 12.40
C PRO A 717 37.20 -4.68 13.18
N ASP A 718 38.28 -4.35 12.48
CA ASP A 718 39.47 -3.70 13.01
C ASP A 718 39.35 -2.17 12.79
N PHE A 719 38.48 -1.52 13.57
CA PHE A 719 38.36 -0.05 13.60
C PHE A 719 37.96 0.46 15.00
N GLU A 720 38.43 1.65 15.35
CA GLU A 720 38.06 2.35 16.58
C GLU A 720 36.73 3.09 16.44
N THR A 721 36.04 3.37 17.54
CA THR A 721 34.78 4.13 17.49
C THR A 721 35.01 5.52 16.90
N PHE A 722 34.17 5.93 15.94
CA PHE A 722 34.28 7.24 15.31
C PHE A 722 32.91 7.86 15.03
N ASP A 723 32.87 9.19 14.98
CA ASP A 723 31.68 9.96 14.65
C ASP A 723 31.77 10.48 13.20
N HIS A 724 30.65 10.52 12.49
CA HIS A 724 30.59 10.97 11.10
C HIS A 724 29.36 11.81 10.81
N VAL A 725 29.53 12.91 10.09
CA VAL A 725 28.42 13.75 9.62
C VAL A 725 27.81 13.12 8.37
N VAL A 726 26.61 12.57 8.51
CA VAL A 726 25.86 11.91 7.43
C VAL A 726 24.91 12.90 6.78
N LYS A 727 25.01 13.01 5.45
CA LYS A 727 24.08 13.77 4.60
C LYS A 727 23.61 12.89 3.44
N LEU A 728 22.62 13.38 2.70
CA LEU A 728 22.21 12.75 1.43
C LEU A 728 23.39 12.67 0.44
N ASN A 729 24.16 13.75 0.33
CA ASN A 729 25.30 13.86 -0.60
C ASN A 729 26.66 13.48 0.01
N ASN A 730 26.75 13.31 1.33
CA ASN A 730 27.94 12.85 2.03
C ASN A 730 27.60 11.60 2.86
N PRO A 731 27.49 10.43 2.20
CA PRO A 731 27.11 9.21 2.88
C PRO A 731 28.25 8.64 3.71
N LEU A 732 27.92 8.13 4.90
CA LEU A 732 28.83 7.33 5.70
C LEU A 732 29.08 5.98 4.99
N ARG A 733 30.33 5.52 5.03
CA ARG A 733 30.72 4.18 4.59
C ARG A 733 31.22 3.42 5.81
N ALA A 734 30.63 2.25 6.07
CA ALA A 734 30.99 1.39 7.20
C ALA A 734 31.02 -0.09 6.76
N PRO A 735 31.92 -0.92 7.32
CA PRO A 735 32.85 -0.61 8.41
C PRO A 735 34.12 0.14 7.96
N TYR A 736 34.50 0.09 6.67
CA TYR A 736 35.69 0.81 6.21
C TYR A 736 35.48 2.32 6.14
N HIS A 737 36.35 3.07 6.81
CA HIS A 737 36.52 4.52 6.66
C HIS A 737 37.97 4.84 6.26
N TRP A 738 38.20 6.03 5.69
CA TRP A 738 39.54 6.47 5.34
C TRP A 738 40.31 6.84 6.61
N ASP A 739 41.45 6.19 6.82
CA ASP A 739 42.29 6.37 8.00
C ASP A 739 43.42 7.37 7.67
N PRO A 740 43.46 8.56 8.28
CA PRO A 740 44.47 9.57 7.98
C PRO A 740 45.90 9.13 8.34
N ASP A 741 46.06 8.17 9.26
CA ASP A 741 47.36 7.67 9.70
C ASP A 741 47.95 6.62 8.76
N LYS A 742 47.12 6.05 7.88
CA LYS A 742 47.54 5.11 6.84
C LYS A 742 47.98 5.84 5.56
N SER A 743 48.97 5.27 4.87
CA SER A 743 49.42 5.81 3.58
C SER A 743 48.26 5.86 2.57
N TRP A 744 48.28 6.87 1.68
CA TRP A 744 47.28 7.02 0.61
C TRP A 744 47.14 5.76 -0.26
N LEU A 745 48.25 5.06 -0.51
CA LEU A 745 48.25 3.82 -1.30
C LEU A 745 47.51 2.70 -0.56
N THR A 746 47.79 2.53 0.74
CA THR A 746 47.10 1.56 1.61
C THR A 746 45.60 1.84 1.63
N ASN A 747 45.20 3.09 1.88
CA ASN A 747 43.80 3.49 1.87
C ASN A 747 43.12 3.27 0.51
N THR A 748 43.83 3.53 -0.59
CA THR A 748 43.28 3.32 -1.94
C THR A 748 43.03 1.84 -2.22
N ILE A 749 43.98 0.96 -1.86
CA ILE A 749 43.85 -0.49 -2.01
C ILE A 749 42.73 -1.02 -1.11
N THR A 750 42.69 -0.62 0.16
CA THR A 750 41.65 -1.04 1.11
C THR A 750 40.28 -0.54 0.68
N ARG A 751 40.17 0.69 0.16
CA ARG A 751 38.93 1.22 -0.41
C ARG A 751 38.44 0.41 -1.62
N LEU A 752 39.34 -0.01 -2.50
CA LEU A 752 38.99 -0.87 -3.64
C LEU A 752 38.54 -2.25 -3.18
N ARG A 753 39.22 -2.84 -2.20
CA ARG A 753 38.84 -4.11 -1.59
C ARG A 753 37.48 -4.02 -0.89
N ALA A 754 37.26 -2.98 -0.08
CA ALA A 754 36.01 -2.71 0.60
C ALA A 754 34.85 -2.47 -0.39
N GLY A 755 35.12 -1.83 -1.54
CA GLY A 755 34.11 -1.67 -2.60
C GLY A 755 33.66 -2.99 -3.26
N MET A 756 34.40 -4.08 -3.08
CA MET A 756 34.02 -5.43 -3.49
C MET A 756 33.46 -6.27 -2.33
N ASP A 757 33.56 -5.79 -1.09
CA ASP A 757 33.07 -6.48 0.09
C ASP A 757 31.53 -6.31 0.20
N PRO A 758 30.75 -7.41 0.21
CA PRO A 758 29.30 -7.32 0.41
C PRO A 758 28.90 -6.75 1.78
N ASN A 759 29.81 -6.76 2.75
CA ASN A 759 29.58 -6.21 4.09
C ASN A 759 29.88 -4.71 4.20
N GLN A 760 30.31 -4.07 3.10
CA GLN A 760 30.51 -2.62 3.08
C GLN A 760 29.20 -1.91 2.71
N PHE A 761 28.67 -1.17 3.67
CA PHE A 761 27.44 -0.40 3.52
C PHE A 761 27.72 1.08 3.28
N LYS A 762 26.84 1.69 2.48
CA LYS A 762 26.68 3.12 2.31
C LYS A 762 25.42 3.52 3.09
N LEU A 763 25.58 4.44 4.02
CA LEU A 763 24.55 4.96 4.90
C LEU A 763 24.33 6.44 4.52
N SER A 764 23.16 6.77 4.01
CA SER A 764 22.82 8.14 3.61
C SER A 764 21.55 8.57 4.32
N GLN A 765 21.48 9.84 4.71
CA GLN A 765 20.29 10.41 5.28
C GLN A 765 19.08 10.23 4.33
N SER A 766 18.00 9.58 4.79
CA SER A 766 16.79 9.34 3.98
C SER A 766 15.54 10.04 4.53
N GLY A 767 15.42 10.18 5.85
CA GLY A 767 14.26 10.83 6.50
C GLY A 767 14.55 11.19 7.96
N TRP A 768 13.60 11.85 8.63
CA TRP A 768 13.74 12.27 10.02
C TRP A 768 12.36 12.64 10.60
N ASP A 769 12.26 12.76 11.93
CA ASP A 769 11.02 13.12 12.63
C ASP A 769 10.68 14.61 12.48
N ARG A 770 10.06 14.96 11.35
CA ARG A 770 9.62 16.33 11.07
C ARG A 770 8.59 16.83 12.08
N SER A 771 7.67 15.99 12.52
CA SER A 771 6.62 16.33 13.49
C SER A 771 7.20 16.68 14.86
N GLY A 772 8.04 15.81 15.42
CA GLY A 772 8.65 16.02 16.73
C GLY A 772 9.57 17.22 16.76
N TRP A 773 10.25 17.52 15.65
CA TRP A 773 11.03 18.74 15.55
C TRP A 773 10.18 20.00 15.49
N MET A 774 9.09 20.03 14.72
CA MET A 774 8.19 21.20 14.70
C MET A 774 7.56 21.44 16.08
N GLN A 775 7.20 20.36 16.79
CA GLN A 775 6.69 20.45 18.15
C GLN A 775 7.76 20.97 19.13
N SER A 776 8.99 20.47 19.05
CA SER A 776 10.07 20.97 19.91
C SER A 776 10.47 22.41 19.58
N GLN A 777 10.42 22.82 18.30
CA GLN A 777 10.62 24.22 17.92
C GLN A 777 9.57 25.13 18.58
N GLN A 778 8.30 24.74 18.59
CA GLN A 778 7.26 25.51 19.29
C GLN A 778 7.52 25.60 20.80
N MET A 779 8.07 24.55 21.42
CA MET A 779 8.47 24.56 22.83
C MET A 779 9.66 25.49 23.08
N VAL A 780 10.64 25.55 22.16
CA VAL A 780 11.76 26.50 22.22
C VAL A 780 11.25 27.93 22.09
N ASP A 781 10.34 28.19 21.15
CA ASP A 781 9.72 29.51 20.97
C ASP A 781 8.94 29.96 22.22
N GLN A 782 8.45 29.00 23.02
CA GLN A 782 7.80 29.23 24.32
C GLN A 782 8.78 29.30 25.50
N GLY A 783 10.09 29.09 25.28
CA GLY A 783 11.11 29.04 26.33
C GLY A 783 11.05 27.79 27.22
N LEU A 784 10.41 26.71 26.75
CA LEU A 784 10.31 25.42 27.47
C LEU A 784 11.47 24.47 27.16
N LEU A 785 12.17 24.69 26.05
CA LEU A 785 13.34 23.93 25.62
C LEU A 785 14.43 24.91 25.16
N ASP A 786 15.69 24.52 25.31
CA ASP A 786 16.83 25.34 24.88
C ASP A 786 17.04 25.29 23.35
N GLU A 787 16.78 24.12 22.73
CA GLU A 787 17.00 23.88 21.30
C GLU A 787 15.97 22.88 20.71
N PRO A 788 15.64 23.01 19.41
CA PRO A 788 14.70 22.10 18.75
C PRO A 788 15.42 20.78 18.44
N ARG A 789 14.71 19.65 18.58
CA ARG A 789 15.28 18.32 18.39
C ARG A 789 14.35 17.39 17.63
N ALA A 790 14.92 16.53 16.80
CA ALA A 790 14.21 15.41 16.18
C ALA A 790 14.28 14.19 17.12
N ASN A 791 13.17 13.46 17.29
CA ASN A 791 13.18 12.28 18.16
C ASN A 791 13.90 11.08 17.52
N PHE A 792 14.02 11.07 16.19
CA PHE A 792 14.77 10.06 15.46
C PHE A 792 15.21 10.58 14.08
N THR A 793 16.21 9.91 13.53
CA THR A 793 16.66 10.07 12.14
C THR A 793 16.60 8.73 11.40
N ILE A 794 16.38 8.77 10.10
CA ILE A 794 16.34 7.58 9.25
C ILE A 794 17.50 7.66 8.26
N LEU A 795 18.32 6.61 8.25
CA LEU A 795 19.40 6.45 7.28
C LEU A 795 19.01 5.34 6.30
N GLY A 796 19.03 5.66 5.01
CA GLY A 796 19.00 4.69 3.94
C GLY A 796 20.28 3.86 3.96
N VAL A 797 20.11 2.54 4.03
CA VAL A 797 21.16 1.54 4.05
C VAL A 797 21.23 0.91 2.67
N GLY A 798 22.39 0.92 2.04
CA GLY A 798 22.58 0.22 0.78
C GLY A 798 24.02 -0.22 0.60
N ASN A 799 24.24 -1.45 0.17
CA ASN A 799 25.54 -1.86 -0.35
C ASN A 799 25.50 -1.84 -1.90
N ASN A 800 26.66 -1.77 -2.53
CA ASN A 800 26.76 -1.85 -4.00
C ASN A 800 27.89 -2.79 -4.43
N PRO A 801 27.87 -4.05 -3.98
CA PRO A 801 28.94 -4.99 -4.26
C PRO A 801 29.05 -5.21 -5.77
N GLY A 802 30.21 -4.91 -6.37
CA GLY A 802 30.43 -5.14 -7.80
C GLY A 802 30.13 -3.97 -8.74
N ILE A 803 29.61 -2.84 -8.27
CA ILE A 803 29.50 -1.63 -9.12
C ILE A 803 30.88 -1.21 -9.66
N HIS A 804 31.93 -1.39 -8.86
CA HIS A 804 33.31 -1.14 -9.26
C HIS A 804 33.81 -2.14 -10.33
N ILE A 805 33.33 -3.38 -10.29
CA ILE A 805 33.63 -4.40 -11.31
C ILE A 805 32.97 -3.99 -12.63
N ILE A 806 31.69 -3.61 -12.62
CA ILE A 806 30.96 -3.13 -13.79
C ILE A 806 31.62 -1.88 -14.38
N ALA A 807 32.01 -0.92 -13.52
CA ALA A 807 32.70 0.30 -13.93
C ALA A 807 34.06 -0.02 -14.59
N LEU A 808 34.84 -0.94 -14.03
CA LEU A 808 36.09 -1.40 -14.62
C LEU A 808 35.88 -2.00 -16.02
N GLY A 809 34.88 -2.86 -16.18
CA GLY A 809 34.56 -3.43 -17.50
C GLY A 809 34.14 -2.36 -18.51
N SER A 810 33.40 -1.34 -18.06
CA SER A 810 32.99 -0.19 -18.88
C SER A 810 34.21 0.64 -19.35
N ILE A 811 35.20 0.83 -18.48
CA ILE A 811 36.48 1.47 -18.83
C ILE A 811 37.21 0.67 -19.90
N PHE A 812 37.32 -0.66 -19.75
CA PHE A 812 37.95 -1.53 -20.75
C PHE A 812 37.25 -1.45 -22.12
N MET A 813 35.92 -1.40 -22.15
CA MET A 813 35.17 -1.20 -23.41
C MET A 813 35.45 0.18 -24.02
N SER A 814 35.43 1.23 -23.19
CA SER A 814 35.63 2.63 -23.62
C SER A 814 37.02 2.86 -24.20
N ILE A 815 38.05 2.19 -23.69
CA ILE A 815 39.41 2.20 -24.24
C ILE A 815 39.52 1.28 -25.48
N GLY A 816 38.87 0.12 -25.44
CA GLY A 816 38.97 -0.89 -26.49
C GLY A 816 38.33 -0.48 -27.82
N ILE A 817 37.19 0.22 -27.78
CA ILE A 817 36.47 0.69 -28.97
C ILE A 817 37.35 1.63 -29.81
N PRO A 818 37.90 2.75 -29.28
CA PRO A 818 38.78 3.62 -30.04
C PRO A 818 40.02 2.88 -30.58
N TRP A 819 40.56 1.94 -29.81
CA TRP A 819 41.69 1.14 -30.28
C TRP A 819 41.33 0.29 -31.50
N ALA A 820 40.18 -0.39 -31.45
CA ALA A 820 39.74 -1.29 -32.51
C ALA A 820 39.38 -0.55 -33.81
N PHE A 821 38.74 0.62 -33.70
CA PHE A 821 38.22 1.37 -34.85
C PHE A 821 39.16 2.46 -35.38
N TYR A 822 40.06 3.02 -34.56
CA TYR A 822 40.97 4.08 -35.01
C TYR A 822 42.44 3.66 -34.98
N PHE A 823 42.96 3.18 -33.85
CA PHE A 823 44.38 2.82 -33.74
C PHE A 823 44.75 1.61 -34.60
N LYS A 824 43.94 0.55 -34.59
CA LYS A 824 44.22 -0.66 -35.38
C LYS A 824 44.27 -0.35 -36.88
N PRO A 825 43.28 0.33 -37.51
CA PRO A 825 43.38 0.72 -38.91
C PRO A 825 44.59 1.60 -39.21
N TYR A 826 44.97 2.52 -38.31
CA TYR A 826 46.19 3.31 -38.45
C TYR A 826 47.46 2.45 -38.47
N LEU A 827 47.61 1.52 -37.52
CA LEU A 827 48.74 0.60 -37.47
C LEU A 827 48.81 -0.30 -38.72
N VAL A 828 47.68 -0.82 -39.17
CA VAL A 828 47.60 -1.63 -40.40
C VAL A 828 47.96 -0.81 -41.63
N LYS A 829 47.50 0.44 -41.74
CA LYS A 829 47.88 1.35 -42.83
C LYS A 829 49.38 1.64 -42.83
N ARG A 830 49.98 1.89 -41.66
CA ARG A 830 51.43 2.15 -41.52
C ARG A 830 52.26 0.93 -41.89
N GLU A 831 51.86 -0.26 -41.46
CA GLU A 831 52.53 -1.51 -41.81
C GLU A 831 52.43 -1.80 -43.31
N LYS A 832 51.25 -1.61 -43.91
CA LYS A 832 51.07 -1.73 -45.38
C LYS A 832 51.99 -0.77 -46.13
N LYS A 833 52.08 0.49 -45.71
CA LYS A 833 53.02 1.48 -46.29
C LYS A 833 54.47 1.02 -46.14
N ARG A 834 54.86 0.53 -44.96
CA ARG A 834 56.23 0.01 -44.71
C ARG A 834 56.56 -1.16 -45.62
N LEU A 835 55.63 -2.12 -45.76
CA LEU A 835 55.82 -3.28 -46.64
C LEU A 835 55.89 -2.85 -48.11
N ALA A 836 55.01 -1.95 -48.56
CA ALA A 836 55.04 -1.42 -49.93
C ALA A 836 56.38 -0.72 -50.25
N ALA A 837 56.92 0.07 -49.31
CA ALA A 837 58.23 0.70 -49.45
C ALA A 837 59.38 -0.32 -49.52
N GLN A 838 59.31 -1.39 -48.71
CA GLN A 838 60.30 -2.49 -48.77
C GLN A 838 60.26 -3.20 -50.13
N TYR A 839 59.07 -3.54 -50.63
CA TYR A 839 58.92 -4.16 -51.97
C TYR A 839 59.42 -3.24 -53.09
N ALA A 840 59.14 -1.94 -53.02
CA ALA A 840 59.63 -0.97 -54.00
C ALA A 840 61.17 -0.81 -53.98
N SER A 841 61.82 -1.00 -52.82
CA SER A 841 63.27 -0.89 -52.68
C SER A 841 64.07 -2.07 -53.25
N GLY A 842 63.40 -3.11 -53.79
CA GLY A 842 64.05 -4.26 -54.42
C GLY A 842 64.87 -5.17 -53.48
N LYS A 843 64.94 -4.86 -52.17
CA LYS A 843 65.62 -5.71 -51.20
C LYS A 843 64.80 -7.00 -50.99
N PRO A 844 65.32 -8.18 -51.36
CA PRO A 844 64.66 -9.44 -51.04
C PRO A 844 64.49 -9.53 -49.53
N LYS A 845 63.33 -10.04 -49.12
CA LYS A 845 62.96 -10.19 -47.73
C LYS A 845 63.94 -11.18 -47.08
N GLU A 846 64.96 -10.70 -46.37
CA GLU A 846 65.73 -11.54 -45.48
C GLU A 846 64.73 -12.23 -44.55
N ALA A 847 64.73 -13.56 -44.56
CA ALA A 847 63.83 -14.35 -43.76
C ALA A 847 64.14 -14.07 -42.29
N ALA A 848 63.34 -13.20 -41.67
CA ALA A 848 63.36 -13.00 -40.23
C ALA A 848 63.02 -14.35 -39.59
N THR A 849 64.03 -14.93 -38.96
CA THR A 849 63.96 -16.15 -38.14
C THR A 849 63.16 -15.90 -36.88
#